data_AF-A0A7Y9U8G3-F1
#
_entry.id   AF-A0A7Y9U8G3-F1
#
_cell.length_a   1.000
_cell.length_b   1.000
_cell.length_c   1.000
_cell.angle_alpha   90.00
_cell.angle_beta   90.00
_cell.angle_gamma   90.00
#
_symmetry.space_group_name_H-M   'P 1'
#
loop_
_entity.id
_entity.type
_entity.pdbx_description
1 polymer ?
#
loop_
_entity_poly.entity_id
_entity_poly.type
_entity_poly.pdbx_seq_one_letter_code
_entity_poly.pdbx_strand_id
1 'polypeptide(L)'
;MPNTPAVELAAEPGSIALVDAMQVLKQAPDHASSGREALDQSGWLPATEDNRNASWVPGTVWLTGVVHNSSAQPLTRWIVVKPWRIRDVQLQTFQPESLGALDHQQAGSAWPVSGAAIRHVEPVFPVTVPPGASVRLLVRLQDVTVPTVEIHAWRPEAYTQALVSLLVHETVTFTVCLMVIGLLLWTRDPACALLAGWLATAKGFEATFQGQLLPYFWPAITGHLVPVFTVSGAACYALFTLSARALLDIGRTGLWAWLLGSLNVLALLAAGATLFSEQTLLPRMVVSMLGLAIVAVLPLAAWRTPLPARPGSRALQIAFFLCWCSLGLTIWTARHGRPVQFTGLTMLCILGVYSRMRAAAQASERRTTEHLAWHDPLTQLPNRPRGHRLLDEALRQASVRPEALHGGAGVGLLCLDLDRFKHVNDTHGHAVGDALLRTVAERLQHCLGSGNTACRLAGDEFMVVLPDVRSPEQVIRQCETVMAEFRRPFDIEGHQLFMSLSIGAAVFPDHALDAEILMRNADTALFESKRAGPGHFRVFHPDMNTRLMAYVSTRNALHVALERKEFELHYQPQIGLKDTDVVGVEALIRWRRPGQPLHQPGDFIAVAEESGLIVPIGTWVLHEACRQAAHWHRTGWHTVRMAVNVSPLQFQSGRLVKDVAAALEDSGLPPHCLELELTESVLMGKEDEAICTVRDLKNLGISLSIDDFGTGYSNLAYLQRFRFDRLKIDRSFILGLEQGTDAPAIVHAVLQMARHLNLRTTAEGIENASTAARLTAMGCDEAQGYHYARPLPAPALDRWREAFLQQATV
;
A
#
# COMPACT_ATOMS: atom_id res chain seq x y z
N MET A 1 79.39 7.91 -40.87
CA MET A 1 78.89 8.97 -39.97
C MET A 1 79.67 8.96 -38.65
N PRO A 2 80.46 9.99 -38.27
CA PRO A 2 81.43 9.88 -37.17
C PRO A 2 80.98 10.31 -35.76
N ASN A 3 79.78 10.89 -35.56
CA ASN A 3 79.49 11.69 -34.34
C ASN A 3 78.38 11.14 -33.41
N THR A 4 78.06 9.84 -33.40
CA THR A 4 77.12 9.28 -32.40
C THR A 4 77.88 9.01 -31.09
N PRO A 5 77.53 9.65 -29.95
CA PRO A 5 78.19 9.38 -28.68
C PRO A 5 77.88 7.95 -28.21
N ALA A 6 78.88 7.26 -27.66
CA ALA A 6 78.70 5.94 -27.08
C ALA A 6 78.21 6.04 -25.63
N VAL A 7 77.27 5.17 -25.25
CA VAL A 7 76.77 5.06 -23.86
C VAL A 7 77.39 3.85 -23.19
N GLU A 8 77.84 4.01 -21.94
CA GLU A 8 78.55 2.98 -21.18
C GLU A 8 77.58 2.04 -20.44
N LEU A 9 77.67 0.73 -20.71
CA LEU A 9 76.80 -0.32 -20.12
C LEU A 9 77.06 -0.58 -18.63
N ALA A 10 78.18 -0.11 -18.10
CA ALA A 10 78.66 -0.43 -16.76
C ALA A 10 78.14 0.52 -15.66
N ALA A 11 77.54 1.66 -16.01
CA ALA A 11 76.94 2.57 -15.02
C ALA A 11 75.61 1.99 -14.48
N GLU A 12 75.42 1.93 -13.16
CA GLU A 12 74.22 1.37 -12.51
C GLU A 12 73.35 2.44 -11.82
N PRO A 13 72.06 2.22 -11.46
CA PRO A 13 71.21 1.02 -11.64
C PRO A 13 69.82 1.29 -12.29
N GLY A 14 69.12 0.24 -12.72
CA GLY A 14 67.68 0.31 -13.05
C GLY A 14 67.40 0.25 -14.53
N SER A 15 67.65 1.31 -15.29
CA SER A 15 67.57 1.23 -16.75
C SER A 15 68.12 2.49 -17.40
N ILE A 16 69.21 2.36 -18.14
CA ILE A 16 69.75 3.48 -18.91
C ILE A 16 68.81 3.73 -20.08
N ALA A 17 68.21 4.92 -20.16
CA ALA A 17 67.40 5.35 -21.29
C ALA A 17 68.34 5.81 -22.43
N LEU A 18 68.41 5.06 -23.53
CA LEU A 18 69.34 5.37 -24.63
C LEU A 18 68.91 6.54 -25.54
N VAL A 19 67.86 7.28 -25.16
CA VAL A 19 67.15 8.24 -26.01
C VAL A 19 68.09 9.32 -26.59
N ASP A 20 68.93 9.92 -25.74
CA ASP A 20 69.76 11.07 -26.10
C ASP A 20 70.97 10.71 -26.96
N ALA A 21 71.35 9.43 -26.99
CA ALA A 21 72.46 8.91 -27.78
C ALA A 21 72.02 8.30 -29.12
N MET A 22 70.72 8.33 -29.43
CA MET A 22 70.21 7.80 -30.70
C MET A 22 70.20 8.85 -31.81
N GLN A 23 70.39 8.38 -33.04
CA GLN A 23 70.16 9.14 -34.27
C GLN A 23 69.03 8.53 -35.09
N VAL A 24 68.29 9.38 -35.83
CA VAL A 24 67.14 9.01 -36.65
C VAL A 24 67.41 9.30 -38.13
N LEU A 25 67.00 8.38 -39.00
CA LEU A 25 67.00 8.52 -40.45
C LEU A 25 65.59 8.25 -40.99
N LYS A 26 65.03 9.23 -41.71
CA LYS A 26 63.60 9.26 -42.10
C LYS A 26 63.27 8.90 -43.55
N GLN A 27 64.25 8.89 -44.44
CA GLN A 27 64.03 8.49 -45.83
C GLN A 27 64.56 7.07 -46.02
N ALA A 28 63.78 6.21 -46.69
CA ALA A 28 64.39 5.09 -47.37
C ALA A 28 65.10 5.63 -48.61
N PRO A 29 66.33 5.19 -48.93
CA PRO A 29 66.78 5.25 -50.31
C PRO A 29 65.81 4.46 -51.17
N ASP A 30 65.65 4.88 -52.41
CA ASP A 30 64.72 4.27 -53.35
C ASP A 30 64.91 2.74 -53.54
N HIS A 31 66.00 2.10 -53.02
CA HIS A 31 66.20 0.64 -53.05
C HIS A 31 66.96 -0.05 -51.88
N ALA A 32 67.03 0.45 -50.63
CA ALA A 32 67.70 -0.33 -49.56
C ALA A 32 66.83 -1.45 -49.00
N SER A 33 67.32 -2.69 -49.11
CA SER A 33 66.68 -3.89 -48.52
C SER A 33 67.46 -4.44 -47.32
N SER A 34 68.67 -3.92 -47.06
CA SER A 34 69.54 -4.39 -45.98
C SER A 34 69.83 -3.31 -44.93
N GLY A 35 69.98 -3.71 -43.66
CA GLY A 35 70.32 -2.77 -42.57
C GLY A 35 71.69 -2.09 -42.72
N ARG A 36 72.59 -2.67 -43.53
CA ARG A 36 73.92 -2.13 -43.80
C ARG A 36 73.87 -0.90 -44.72
N GLU A 37 73.05 -0.93 -45.76
CA GLU A 37 72.86 0.20 -46.69
C GLU A 37 72.31 1.45 -45.97
N ALA A 38 71.53 1.26 -44.91
CA ALA A 38 71.00 2.36 -44.09
C ALA A 38 72.11 3.11 -43.31
N LEU A 39 73.16 2.41 -42.87
CA LEU A 39 74.25 2.99 -42.07
C LEU A 39 75.21 3.86 -42.91
N ASP A 40 75.32 3.60 -44.22
CA ASP A 40 76.20 4.33 -45.13
C ASP A 40 75.56 5.59 -45.74
N GLN A 41 74.27 5.85 -45.44
CA GLN A 41 73.56 7.03 -45.96
C GLN A 41 74.01 8.36 -45.34
N SER A 42 74.01 9.41 -46.16
CA SER A 42 74.06 10.79 -45.68
C SER A 42 72.68 11.23 -45.14
N GLY A 43 72.64 12.00 -44.05
CA GLY A 43 71.39 12.59 -43.51
C GLY A 43 70.90 12.07 -42.15
N TRP A 44 71.70 11.34 -41.38
CA TRP A 44 71.38 11.00 -39.99
C TRP A 44 71.32 12.24 -39.09
N LEU A 45 70.25 12.38 -38.30
CA LEU A 45 70.03 13.51 -37.38
C LEU A 45 69.90 13.05 -35.93
N PRO A 46 70.24 13.88 -34.93
CA PRO A 46 69.96 13.58 -33.53
C PRO A 46 68.46 13.30 -33.31
N ALA A 47 68.13 12.29 -32.50
CA ALA A 47 66.75 11.85 -32.26
C ALA A 47 65.99 12.76 -31.26
N THR A 48 65.97 14.08 -31.50
CA THR A 48 65.20 15.07 -30.73
C THR A 48 63.69 14.96 -31.01
N GLU A 49 62.84 15.54 -30.16
CA GLU A 49 61.38 15.49 -30.33
C GLU A 49 60.92 16.07 -31.69
N ASP A 50 61.49 17.20 -32.11
CA ASP A 50 61.19 17.81 -33.42
C ASP A 50 61.64 16.92 -34.60
N ASN A 51 62.86 16.37 -34.52
CA ASN A 51 63.39 15.47 -35.54
C ASN A 51 62.69 14.13 -35.55
N ARG A 52 62.08 13.70 -34.45
CA ARG A 52 61.22 12.51 -34.35
C ARG A 52 59.82 12.77 -34.88
N ASN A 53 59.30 14.00 -34.90
CA ASN A 53 57.91 14.29 -35.31
C ASN A 53 57.73 14.97 -36.68
N ALA A 54 58.77 15.55 -37.28
CA ALA A 54 58.69 16.20 -38.61
C ALA A 54 58.26 15.24 -39.75
N SER A 55 57.38 15.71 -40.67
CA SER A 55 56.81 15.08 -41.88
C SER A 55 57.29 13.65 -42.21
N TRP A 56 56.48 12.64 -41.85
CA TRP A 56 56.80 11.21 -41.96
C TRP A 56 56.31 10.56 -43.26
N VAL A 57 57.09 9.62 -43.78
CA VAL A 57 56.63 8.62 -44.77
C VAL A 57 56.44 7.27 -44.05
N PRO A 58 55.25 6.63 -44.14
CA PRO A 58 55.02 5.33 -43.52
C PRO A 58 56.01 4.25 -44.00
N GLY A 59 56.57 3.44 -43.07
CA GLY A 59 57.36 2.25 -43.39
C GLY A 59 58.89 2.34 -43.28
N THR A 60 59.47 3.51 -43.02
CA THR A 60 60.91 3.75 -43.26
C THR A 60 61.58 4.67 -42.24
N VAL A 61 61.55 4.32 -40.95
CA VAL A 61 62.42 4.98 -39.97
C VAL A 61 63.36 4.04 -39.27
N TRP A 62 64.62 4.47 -39.23
CA TRP A 62 65.73 3.78 -38.62
C TRP A 62 66.27 4.59 -37.45
N LEU A 63 66.49 3.91 -36.32
CA LEU A 63 67.16 4.45 -35.15
C LEU A 63 68.49 3.73 -34.97
N THR A 64 69.57 4.46 -34.73
CA THR A 64 70.89 3.89 -34.45
C THR A 64 71.49 4.48 -33.18
N GLY A 65 72.18 3.65 -32.40
CA GLY A 65 72.90 4.07 -31.19
C GLY A 65 74.14 3.21 -30.95
N VAL A 66 75.17 3.77 -30.30
CA VAL A 66 76.39 3.04 -29.96
C VAL A 66 76.41 2.75 -28.46
N VAL A 67 76.65 1.49 -28.12
CA VAL A 67 76.73 1.04 -26.74
C VAL A 67 78.11 0.44 -26.50
N HIS A 68 78.80 0.92 -25.47
CA HIS A 68 80.14 0.50 -25.10
C HIS A 68 80.13 -0.27 -23.78
N ASN A 69 80.84 -1.40 -23.74
CA ASN A 69 81.08 -2.13 -22.50
C ASN A 69 82.49 -1.85 -21.99
N SER A 70 82.60 -1.02 -20.95
CA SER A 70 83.84 -0.74 -20.24
C SER A 70 84.19 -1.76 -19.14
N SER A 71 83.28 -2.70 -18.84
CA SER A 71 83.49 -3.74 -17.85
C SER A 71 84.48 -4.79 -18.36
N ALA A 72 85.21 -5.41 -17.41
CA ALA A 72 86.12 -6.52 -17.69
C ALA A 72 85.39 -7.84 -18.03
N GLN A 73 84.06 -7.90 -17.91
CA GLN A 73 83.24 -9.09 -18.23
C GLN A 73 82.16 -8.79 -19.28
N PRO A 74 81.73 -9.79 -20.07
CA PRO A 74 80.62 -9.63 -20.99
C PRO A 74 79.32 -9.30 -20.21
N LEU A 75 78.62 -8.25 -20.63
CA LEU A 75 77.41 -7.78 -19.96
C LEU A 75 76.18 -8.09 -20.83
N THR A 76 75.25 -8.87 -20.28
CA THR A 76 73.93 -9.09 -20.88
C THR A 76 72.92 -8.12 -20.27
N ARG A 77 72.17 -7.43 -21.13
CA ARG A 77 71.08 -6.53 -20.74
C ARG A 77 69.83 -6.82 -21.55
N TRP A 78 68.69 -6.63 -20.90
CA TRP A 78 67.37 -6.75 -21.50
C TRP A 78 66.99 -5.39 -22.05
N ILE A 79 67.01 -5.25 -23.37
CA ILE A 79 66.65 -4.04 -24.11
C ILE A 79 65.14 -4.03 -24.28
N VAL A 80 64.49 -3.05 -23.66
CA VAL A 80 63.03 -2.87 -23.72
C VAL A 80 62.72 -1.64 -24.56
N VAL A 81 61.97 -1.79 -25.65
CA VAL A 81 61.60 -0.68 -26.55
C VAL A 81 60.15 -0.25 -26.28
N LYS A 82 59.95 0.97 -25.76
CA LYS A 82 58.60 1.57 -25.59
C LYS A 82 58.31 2.47 -26.79
N PRO A 83 57.26 2.24 -27.63
CA PRO A 83 55.87 2.58 -27.29
C PRO A 83 54.74 1.71 -27.94
N TRP A 84 53.49 1.96 -27.52
CA TRP A 84 52.26 1.13 -27.66
C TRP A 84 51.69 0.86 -29.07
N ARG A 85 52.34 1.26 -30.17
CA ARG A 85 51.79 1.08 -31.53
C ARG A 85 52.79 0.69 -32.61
N ILE A 86 53.84 -0.06 -32.28
CA ILE A 86 54.78 -0.55 -33.30
C ILE A 86 54.20 -1.77 -34.05
N ARG A 87 54.26 -1.74 -35.40
CA ARG A 87 53.87 -2.87 -36.26
C ARG A 87 55.01 -3.88 -36.49
N ASP A 88 56.27 -3.48 -36.56
CA ASP A 88 57.41 -4.41 -36.67
C ASP A 88 58.64 -3.73 -36.05
N VAL A 89 59.44 -4.52 -35.31
CA VAL A 89 60.72 -4.10 -34.72
C VAL A 89 61.78 -5.09 -35.17
N GLN A 90 62.79 -4.60 -35.87
CA GLN A 90 63.98 -5.39 -36.20
C GLN A 90 65.19 -4.77 -35.52
N LEU A 91 65.82 -5.52 -34.62
CA LEU A 91 67.06 -5.14 -33.94
C LEU A 91 68.24 -5.86 -34.58
N GLN A 92 69.25 -5.11 -35.03
CA GLN A 92 70.51 -5.64 -35.55
C GLN A 92 71.70 -5.04 -34.82
N THR A 93 72.75 -5.84 -34.64
CA THR A 93 73.96 -5.48 -33.88
C THR A 93 75.21 -5.57 -34.76
N PHE A 94 76.00 -4.49 -34.83
CA PHE A 94 77.20 -4.39 -35.67
C PHE A 94 78.43 -3.92 -34.90
N GLN A 95 79.62 -4.29 -35.38
CA GLN A 95 80.87 -3.65 -34.95
C GLN A 95 80.99 -2.24 -35.56
N PRO A 96 81.37 -1.19 -34.79
CA PRO A 96 81.37 0.19 -35.27
C PRO A 96 82.31 0.51 -36.44
N GLU A 97 83.47 -0.15 -36.52
CA GLU A 97 84.53 0.18 -37.48
C GLU A 97 84.44 -0.66 -38.76
N SER A 98 84.11 -1.95 -38.65
CA SER A 98 84.08 -2.90 -39.78
C SER A 98 82.70 -3.04 -40.43
N LEU A 99 81.64 -2.57 -39.76
CA LEU A 99 80.23 -2.80 -40.13
C LEU A 99 79.91 -4.29 -40.37
N GLY A 100 80.72 -5.19 -39.82
CA GLY A 100 80.42 -6.62 -39.78
C GLY A 100 79.28 -6.87 -38.80
N ALA A 101 78.27 -7.63 -39.23
CA ALA A 101 77.23 -8.12 -38.33
C ALA A 101 77.89 -9.02 -37.27
N LEU A 102 77.56 -8.82 -36.00
CA LEU A 102 78.01 -9.72 -34.95
C LEU A 102 77.16 -10.99 -34.99
N ASP A 103 77.79 -12.11 -35.32
CA ASP A 103 77.14 -13.41 -35.60
C ASP A 103 76.53 -14.10 -34.36
N HIS A 104 76.49 -13.43 -33.21
CA HIS A 104 75.82 -13.93 -32.00
C HIS A 104 74.28 -13.79 -32.04
N GLN A 105 73.68 -13.83 -33.23
CA GLN A 105 72.24 -14.04 -33.43
C GLN A 105 71.79 -15.49 -33.17
N GLN A 106 72.69 -16.39 -32.74
CA GLN A 106 72.35 -17.77 -32.39
C GLN A 106 71.86 -17.89 -30.93
N ALA A 107 70.68 -17.37 -30.65
CA ALA A 107 69.82 -17.88 -29.58
C ALA A 107 68.35 -17.76 -30.01
N GLY A 108 67.99 -18.56 -31.02
CA GLY A 108 66.70 -19.26 -31.05
C GLY A 108 65.42 -18.43 -31.03
N SER A 109 65.17 -17.64 -32.08
CA SER A 109 63.87 -17.59 -32.77
C SER A 109 63.99 -16.67 -33.98
N ALA A 110 63.54 -17.10 -35.16
CA ALA A 110 63.56 -16.29 -36.37
C ALA A 110 62.74 -14.99 -36.19
N TRP A 111 63.38 -13.85 -36.41
CA TRP A 111 62.75 -12.52 -36.51
C TRP A 111 62.69 -12.14 -38.00
N PRO A 112 61.61 -11.51 -38.50
CA PRO A 112 60.81 -10.46 -37.88
C PRO A 112 59.55 -10.97 -37.16
N VAL A 113 59.19 -10.31 -36.05
CA VAL A 113 57.87 -10.50 -35.45
C VAL A 113 56.86 -9.74 -36.29
N SER A 114 56.04 -10.47 -37.06
CA SER A 114 54.97 -9.85 -37.84
C SER A 114 53.96 -9.15 -36.92
N GLY A 115 53.41 -8.02 -37.37
CA GLY A 115 52.77 -7.00 -36.54
C GLY A 115 51.47 -7.30 -35.81
N ALA A 116 51.11 -8.58 -35.68
CA ALA A 116 50.00 -9.00 -34.84
C ALA A 116 50.40 -9.17 -33.35
N ALA A 117 51.68 -9.42 -33.04
CA ALA A 117 52.11 -9.81 -31.67
C ALA A 117 52.58 -8.65 -30.76
N ILE A 118 52.83 -7.45 -31.30
CA ILE A 118 53.53 -6.37 -30.56
C ILE A 118 52.57 -5.36 -29.89
N ARG A 119 51.25 -5.47 -30.10
CA ARG A 119 50.33 -4.38 -29.69
C ARG A 119 50.12 -4.21 -28.19
N HIS A 120 50.51 -5.15 -27.33
CA HIS A 120 50.27 -5.08 -25.88
C HIS A 120 51.36 -5.68 -24.98
N VAL A 121 52.57 -5.91 -25.51
CA VAL A 121 53.72 -6.45 -24.75
C VAL A 121 54.91 -5.53 -24.99
N GLU A 122 55.64 -5.15 -23.94
CA GLU A 122 56.93 -4.46 -24.11
C GLU A 122 57.93 -5.48 -24.71
N PRO A 123 58.38 -5.33 -25.96
CA PRO A 123 59.28 -6.31 -26.57
C PRO A 123 60.64 -6.23 -25.87
N VAL A 124 61.13 -7.37 -25.39
CA VAL A 124 62.40 -7.44 -24.67
C VAL A 124 63.42 -8.28 -25.43
N PHE A 125 64.59 -7.69 -25.67
CA PHE A 125 65.67 -8.30 -26.44
C PHE A 125 66.92 -8.47 -25.56
N PRO A 126 67.45 -9.68 -25.40
CA PRO A 126 68.72 -9.88 -24.72
C PRO A 126 69.86 -9.44 -25.65
N VAL A 127 70.71 -8.53 -25.18
CA VAL A 127 71.94 -8.14 -25.90
C VAL A 127 73.13 -8.32 -24.98
N THR A 128 74.15 -9.03 -25.47
CA THR A 128 75.40 -9.29 -24.78
C THR A 128 76.55 -8.57 -25.47
N VAL A 129 77.27 -7.71 -24.74
CA VAL A 129 78.42 -6.95 -25.28
C VAL A 129 79.72 -7.43 -24.62
N PRO A 130 80.74 -7.85 -25.40
CA PRO A 130 82.04 -8.28 -24.87
C PRO A 130 82.80 -7.16 -24.14
N PRO A 131 83.77 -7.49 -23.25
CA PRO A 131 84.61 -6.51 -22.56
C PRO A 131 85.37 -5.59 -23.52
N GLY A 132 85.39 -4.29 -23.24
CA GLY A 132 86.11 -3.28 -24.04
C GLY A 132 85.57 -3.05 -25.45
N ALA A 133 84.50 -3.75 -25.85
CA ALA A 133 83.92 -3.65 -27.18
C ALA A 133 82.78 -2.62 -27.22
N SER A 134 82.63 -2.01 -28.38
CA SER A 134 81.46 -1.19 -28.72
C SER A 134 80.61 -1.93 -29.74
N VAL A 135 79.29 -1.84 -29.60
CA VAL A 135 78.31 -2.41 -30.52
C VAL A 135 77.35 -1.31 -30.95
N ARG A 136 77.05 -1.28 -32.24
CA ARG A 136 76.03 -0.39 -32.80
C ARG A 136 74.71 -1.14 -32.91
N LEU A 137 73.68 -0.60 -32.27
CA LEU A 137 72.29 -1.08 -32.36
C LEU A 137 71.59 -0.35 -33.50
N LEU A 138 70.92 -1.10 -34.37
CA LEU A 138 70.09 -0.56 -35.44
C LEU A 138 68.66 -1.09 -35.27
N VAL A 139 67.68 -0.19 -35.18
CA VAL A 139 66.27 -0.51 -34.98
C VAL A 139 65.44 0.05 -36.13
N ARG A 140 64.68 -0.81 -36.82
CA ARG A 140 63.71 -0.40 -37.84
C ARG A 140 62.30 -0.34 -37.26
N LEU A 141 61.57 0.75 -37.53
CA LEU A 141 60.18 0.96 -37.14
C LEU A 141 59.29 1.18 -38.37
N GLN A 142 58.13 0.49 -38.45
CA GLN A 142 57.32 0.46 -39.67
C GLN A 142 56.01 1.28 -39.70
N ASP A 143 55.51 1.93 -38.64
CA ASP A 143 54.20 2.62 -38.76
C ASP A 143 53.75 3.56 -37.62
N VAL A 144 54.53 4.58 -37.20
CA VAL A 144 54.06 5.54 -36.16
C VAL A 144 54.70 6.94 -36.30
N THR A 145 54.01 7.98 -35.81
CA THR A 145 54.65 9.15 -35.17
C THR A 145 55.58 8.62 -34.08
N VAL A 146 56.84 9.04 -33.98
CA VAL A 146 57.73 8.53 -32.93
C VAL A 146 57.52 9.34 -31.65
N PRO A 147 56.71 8.88 -30.66
CA PRO A 147 56.87 9.39 -29.30
C PRO A 147 58.25 8.95 -28.80
N THR A 148 58.74 9.62 -27.76
CA THR A 148 60.02 9.36 -27.10
C THR A 148 60.27 7.85 -26.95
N VAL A 149 61.09 7.26 -27.83
CA VAL A 149 61.42 5.84 -27.74
C VAL A 149 62.44 5.70 -26.64
N GLU A 150 61.97 5.38 -25.44
CA GLU A 150 62.83 5.01 -24.33
C GLU A 150 63.25 3.55 -24.51
N ILE A 151 64.54 3.36 -24.70
CA ILE A 151 65.16 2.06 -24.68
C ILE A 151 65.80 1.87 -23.33
N HIS A 152 65.27 0.95 -22.54
CA HIS A 152 65.71 0.66 -21.19
C HIS A 152 66.55 -0.61 -21.16
N ALA A 153 67.68 -0.57 -20.45
CA ALA A 153 68.56 -1.74 -20.25
C ALA A 153 68.52 -2.22 -18.79
N TRP A 154 67.70 -3.24 -18.50
CA TRP A 154 67.52 -3.78 -17.14
C TRP A 154 68.49 -4.94 -16.82
N ARG A 155 68.79 -5.12 -15.52
CA ARG A 155 69.34 -6.38 -14.98
C ARG A 155 68.22 -7.41 -14.79
N PRO A 156 68.47 -8.72 -15.06
CA PRO A 156 67.45 -9.75 -14.92
C PRO A 156 66.80 -9.83 -13.52
N GLU A 157 67.56 -9.70 -12.43
CA GLU A 157 66.99 -9.84 -11.08
C GLU A 157 66.10 -8.64 -10.67
N ALA A 158 66.51 -7.42 -11.01
CA ALA A 158 65.77 -6.20 -10.67
C ALA A 158 64.42 -6.10 -11.39
N TYR A 159 64.36 -6.55 -12.65
CA TYR A 159 63.12 -6.60 -13.40
C TYR A 159 62.12 -7.60 -12.80
N THR A 160 62.63 -8.72 -12.27
CA THR A 160 61.80 -9.76 -11.64
C THR A 160 61.14 -9.25 -10.36
N GLN A 161 61.83 -8.43 -9.54
CA GLN A 161 61.25 -7.84 -8.33
C GLN A 161 60.14 -6.81 -8.61
N ALA A 162 60.29 -5.99 -9.64
CA ALA A 162 59.25 -5.03 -10.04
C ALA A 162 57.95 -5.74 -10.46
N LEU A 163 58.08 -6.88 -11.14
CA LEU A 163 56.95 -7.69 -11.59
C LEU A 163 56.17 -8.30 -10.40
N VAL A 164 56.87 -8.77 -9.37
CA VAL A 164 56.28 -9.36 -8.16
C VAL A 164 55.45 -8.33 -7.39
N SER A 165 55.92 -7.09 -7.29
CA SER A 165 55.19 -6.00 -6.61
C SER A 165 53.84 -5.69 -7.26
N LEU A 166 53.79 -5.72 -8.60
CA LEU A 166 52.55 -5.52 -9.37
C LEU A 166 51.51 -6.61 -9.07
N LEU A 167 51.94 -7.88 -9.05
CA LEU A 167 51.08 -9.02 -8.74
C LEU A 167 50.50 -8.99 -7.32
N VAL A 168 51.28 -8.52 -6.34
CA VAL A 168 50.81 -8.36 -4.95
C VAL A 168 49.71 -7.31 -4.86
N HIS A 169 49.84 -6.18 -5.58
CA HIS A 169 48.83 -5.12 -5.56
C HIS A 169 47.49 -5.58 -6.16
N GLU A 170 47.52 -6.37 -7.24
CA GLU A 170 46.32 -6.95 -7.84
C GLU A 170 45.62 -7.96 -6.92
N THR A 171 46.40 -8.74 -6.16
CA THR A 171 45.89 -9.72 -5.20
C THR A 171 45.13 -9.07 -4.03
N VAL A 172 45.63 -7.93 -3.53
CA VAL A 172 44.94 -7.14 -2.48
C VAL A 172 43.62 -6.58 -3.00
N THR A 173 43.62 -6.06 -4.22
CA THR A 173 42.41 -5.51 -4.87
C THR A 173 41.34 -6.59 -5.03
N PHE A 174 41.73 -7.80 -5.42
CA PHE A 174 40.85 -8.96 -5.50
C PHE A 174 40.20 -9.33 -4.15
N THR A 175 40.98 -9.26 -3.06
CA THR A 175 40.52 -9.58 -1.71
C THR A 175 39.47 -8.59 -1.19
N VAL A 176 39.64 -7.30 -1.45
CA VAL A 176 38.67 -6.25 -1.08
C VAL A 176 37.34 -6.42 -1.84
N CYS A 177 37.40 -6.77 -3.12
CA CYS A 177 36.20 -7.06 -3.90
C CYS A 177 35.39 -8.24 -3.33
N LEU A 178 36.06 -9.31 -2.88
CA LEU A 178 35.39 -10.45 -2.22
C LEU A 178 34.68 -10.05 -0.92
N MET A 179 35.24 -9.13 -0.15
CA MET A 179 34.63 -8.63 1.09
C MET A 179 33.35 -7.82 0.83
N VAL A 180 33.35 -6.98 -0.22
CA VAL A 180 32.17 -6.22 -0.67
C VAL A 180 31.07 -7.14 -1.20
N ILE A 181 31.45 -8.20 -1.92
CA ILE A 181 30.53 -9.24 -2.40
C ILE A 181 29.85 -9.96 -1.23
N GLY A 182 30.58 -10.26 -0.14
CA GLY A 182 30.01 -10.84 1.08
C GLY A 182 28.97 -9.95 1.75
N LEU A 183 29.21 -8.63 1.79
CA LEU A 183 28.25 -7.64 2.30
C LEU A 183 26.98 -7.55 1.45
N LEU A 184 27.10 -7.60 0.13
CA LEU A 184 25.95 -7.56 -0.78
C LEU A 184 25.09 -8.82 -0.69
N LEU A 185 25.70 -9.99 -0.45
CA LEU A 185 24.99 -11.26 -0.26
C LEU A 185 24.22 -11.35 1.07
N TRP A 186 24.55 -10.53 2.07
CA TRP A 186 23.81 -10.47 3.34
C TRP A 186 22.41 -9.82 3.16
N THR A 187 22.22 -9.04 2.09
CA THR A 187 20.93 -8.37 1.84
C THR A 187 19.86 -9.36 1.35
N ARG A 188 18.60 -9.20 1.79
CA ARG A 188 17.47 -10.09 1.40
C ARG A 188 16.93 -9.81 -0.02
N ASP A 189 17.62 -9.01 -0.82
CA ASP A 189 17.20 -8.63 -2.17
C ASP A 189 17.80 -9.58 -3.23
N PRO A 190 16.97 -10.32 -3.99
CA PRO A 190 17.44 -11.25 -5.03
C PRO A 190 18.21 -10.57 -6.18
N ALA A 191 18.01 -9.27 -6.43
CA ALA A 191 18.76 -8.52 -7.44
C ALA A 191 20.22 -8.28 -7.02
N CYS A 192 20.46 -8.02 -5.73
CA CYS A 192 21.81 -7.85 -5.17
C CYS A 192 22.60 -9.16 -5.18
N ALA A 193 21.93 -10.29 -4.94
CA ALA A 193 22.54 -11.62 -5.00
C ALA A 193 22.98 -12.02 -6.42
N LEU A 194 22.19 -11.68 -7.45
CA LEU A 194 22.54 -11.91 -8.86
C LEU A 194 23.72 -11.06 -9.32
N LEU A 195 23.75 -9.77 -8.93
CA LEU A 195 24.85 -8.86 -9.23
C LEU A 195 26.16 -9.32 -8.57
N ALA A 196 26.08 -9.76 -7.31
CA ALA A 196 27.21 -10.31 -6.56
C ALA A 196 27.79 -11.58 -7.21
N GLY A 197 26.93 -12.49 -7.67
CA GLY A 197 27.34 -13.70 -8.39
C GLY A 197 28.07 -13.40 -9.70
N TRP A 198 27.57 -12.46 -10.50
CA TRP A 198 28.20 -12.08 -11.77
C TRP A 198 29.58 -11.41 -11.58
N LEU A 199 29.70 -10.48 -10.63
CA LEU A 199 30.96 -9.79 -10.31
C LEU A 199 32.07 -10.77 -9.86
N ALA A 200 31.72 -11.80 -9.08
CA ALA A 200 32.65 -12.84 -8.66
C ALA A 200 33.21 -13.63 -9.86
N THR A 201 32.35 -14.04 -10.81
CA THR A 201 32.77 -14.74 -12.03
C THR A 201 33.59 -13.87 -12.97
N ALA A 202 33.21 -12.60 -13.18
CA ALA A 202 33.93 -11.71 -14.09
C ALA A 202 35.36 -11.41 -13.60
N LYS A 203 35.54 -11.17 -12.30
CA LYS A 203 36.86 -10.91 -11.72
C LYS A 203 37.73 -12.16 -11.59
N GLY A 204 37.14 -13.31 -11.27
CA GLY A 204 37.84 -14.59 -11.35
C GLY A 204 38.34 -14.90 -12.76
N PHE A 205 37.53 -14.57 -13.78
CA PHE A 205 37.89 -14.77 -15.18
C PHE A 205 39.01 -13.81 -15.63
N GLU A 206 38.94 -12.54 -15.25
CA GLU A 206 39.96 -11.53 -15.57
C GLU A 206 41.32 -11.86 -14.93
N ALA A 207 41.34 -12.26 -13.66
CA ALA A 207 42.56 -12.68 -12.96
C ALA A 207 43.20 -13.97 -13.54
N THR A 208 42.38 -14.88 -14.08
CA THR A 208 42.85 -16.14 -14.67
C THR A 208 43.41 -15.95 -16.09
N PHE A 209 42.97 -14.91 -16.82
CA PHE A 209 43.28 -14.73 -18.25
C PHE A 209 44.24 -13.57 -18.59
N GLN A 210 44.61 -12.72 -17.64
CA GLN A 210 45.69 -11.74 -17.85
C GLN A 210 47.12 -12.35 -17.80
N GLY A 211 47.24 -13.67 -17.60
CA GLY A 211 48.51 -14.41 -17.56
C GLY A 211 49.18 -14.62 -18.92
N GLN A 212 49.56 -13.54 -19.62
CA GLN A 212 50.36 -13.64 -20.86
C GLN A 212 51.88 -13.63 -20.60
N LEU A 213 52.33 -13.37 -19.36
CA LEU A 213 53.74 -13.51 -18.94
C LEU A 213 54.03 -14.85 -18.24
N LEU A 214 52.99 -15.57 -17.81
CA LEU A 214 53.09 -16.80 -17.02
C LEU A 214 53.96 -17.90 -17.68
N PRO A 215 53.92 -18.13 -19.01
CA PRO A 215 54.71 -19.19 -19.65
C PRO A 215 56.23 -18.93 -19.61
N TYR A 216 56.66 -17.67 -19.58
CA TYR A 216 58.10 -17.32 -19.62
C TYR A 216 58.78 -17.45 -18.25
N PHE A 217 58.03 -17.38 -17.15
CA PHE A 217 58.57 -17.33 -15.78
C PHE A 217 58.05 -18.46 -14.86
N TRP A 218 57.24 -19.38 -15.41
CA TRP A 218 56.66 -20.53 -14.73
C TRP A 218 57.61 -21.30 -13.79
N PRO A 219 58.89 -21.57 -14.15
CA PRO A 219 59.77 -22.35 -13.28
C PRO A 219 60.13 -21.66 -11.95
N ALA A 220 60.06 -20.32 -11.87
CA ALA A 220 60.60 -19.56 -10.74
C ALA A 220 59.58 -19.26 -9.62
N ILE A 221 58.27 -19.36 -9.88
CA ILE A 221 57.21 -18.81 -8.99
C ILE A 221 56.16 -19.88 -8.60
N THR A 222 56.29 -21.10 -9.15
CA THR A 222 55.35 -22.23 -8.98
C THR A 222 55.06 -22.62 -7.54
N GLY A 223 56.04 -22.57 -6.63
CA GLY A 223 55.87 -22.98 -5.24
C GLY A 223 54.93 -22.11 -4.41
N HIS A 224 54.73 -20.84 -4.79
CA HIS A 224 53.99 -19.86 -3.98
C HIS A 224 52.56 -19.62 -4.44
N LEU A 225 52.24 -19.87 -5.72
CA LEU A 225 50.97 -19.50 -6.32
C LEU A 225 49.89 -20.60 -6.26
N VAL A 226 50.30 -21.87 -6.19
CA VAL A 226 49.38 -23.02 -6.18
C VAL A 226 48.38 -23.00 -5.00
N PRO A 227 48.78 -22.69 -3.74
CA PRO A 227 47.83 -22.63 -2.63
C PRO A 227 46.80 -21.51 -2.78
N VAL A 228 47.22 -20.36 -3.33
CA VAL A 228 46.39 -19.16 -3.48
C VAL A 228 45.26 -19.39 -4.48
N PHE A 229 45.56 -20.01 -5.62
CA PHE A 229 44.55 -20.36 -6.62
C PHE A 229 43.57 -21.44 -6.12
N THR A 230 44.08 -22.41 -5.36
CA THR A 230 43.25 -23.50 -4.83
C THR A 230 42.24 -23.01 -3.78
N VAL A 231 42.68 -22.16 -2.85
CA VAL A 231 41.80 -21.57 -1.82
C VAL A 231 40.77 -20.62 -2.44
N SER A 232 41.19 -19.80 -3.40
CA SER A 232 40.29 -18.86 -4.09
C SER A 232 39.21 -19.56 -4.90
N GLY A 233 39.57 -20.66 -5.60
CA GLY A 233 38.60 -21.49 -6.34
C GLY A 233 37.56 -22.15 -5.43
N ALA A 234 38.00 -22.67 -4.28
CA ALA A 234 37.10 -23.29 -3.29
C ALA A 234 36.12 -22.28 -2.66
N ALA A 235 36.58 -21.07 -2.35
CA ALA A 235 35.74 -20.00 -1.80
C ALA A 235 34.66 -19.54 -2.78
N CYS A 236 35.00 -19.37 -4.06
CA CYS A 236 34.04 -19.02 -5.11
C CYS A 236 32.97 -20.10 -5.29
N TYR A 237 33.33 -21.38 -5.22
CA TYR A 237 32.39 -22.49 -5.31
C TYR A 237 31.39 -22.51 -4.15
N ALA A 238 31.87 -22.30 -2.92
CA ALA A 238 31.02 -22.27 -1.73
C ALA A 238 30.00 -21.11 -1.78
N LEU A 239 30.46 -19.90 -2.13
CA LEU A 239 29.60 -18.72 -2.23
C LEU A 239 28.54 -18.88 -3.32
N PHE A 240 28.91 -19.38 -4.50
CA PHE A 240 27.95 -19.61 -5.59
C PHE A 240 26.86 -20.63 -5.22
N THR A 241 27.24 -21.70 -4.51
CA THR A 241 26.32 -22.74 -4.07
C THR A 241 25.32 -22.22 -3.02
N LEU A 242 25.76 -21.34 -2.12
CA LEU A 242 24.91 -20.66 -1.15
C LEU A 242 23.93 -19.68 -1.84
N SER A 243 24.41 -18.90 -2.81
CA SER A 243 23.58 -17.97 -3.60
C SER A 243 22.51 -18.68 -4.42
N ALA A 244 22.86 -19.80 -5.06
CA ALA A 244 21.92 -20.61 -5.84
C ALA A 244 20.84 -21.26 -4.96
N ARG A 245 21.17 -21.60 -3.71
CA ARG A 245 20.21 -22.16 -2.74
C ARG A 245 19.22 -21.10 -2.24
N ALA A 246 19.67 -19.88 -1.97
CA ALA A 246 18.81 -18.75 -1.58
C ALA A 246 17.83 -18.32 -2.69
N LEU A 247 18.23 -18.46 -3.97
CA LEU A 247 17.36 -18.18 -5.13
C LEU A 247 16.23 -19.20 -5.32
N LEU A 248 16.38 -20.43 -4.81
CA LEU A 248 15.49 -21.56 -5.08
C LEU A 248 14.52 -21.92 -3.94
N ASP A 249 14.47 -21.13 -2.86
CA ASP A 249 13.32 -21.15 -1.94
C ASP A 249 12.02 -20.61 -2.60
N ILE A 250 12.13 -20.10 -3.84
CA ILE A 250 10.99 -19.86 -4.74
C ILE A 250 10.70 -21.14 -5.53
N GLY A 251 10.14 -22.14 -4.86
CA GLY A 251 9.47 -23.29 -5.50
C GLY A 251 10.36 -24.49 -5.83
N ARG A 252 10.03 -25.64 -5.22
CA ARG A 252 10.67 -26.96 -5.35
C ARG A 252 11.11 -27.30 -6.79
N THR A 253 12.42 -27.27 -7.04
CA THR A 253 13.18 -28.36 -7.69
C THR A 253 14.68 -28.13 -7.46
N GLY A 254 15.22 -28.66 -6.36
CA GLY A 254 16.64 -28.55 -5.98
C GLY A 254 17.64 -29.18 -6.95
N LEU A 255 17.17 -29.88 -8.00
CA LEU A 255 18.00 -30.52 -9.01
C LEU A 255 18.78 -29.49 -9.85
N TRP A 256 18.19 -28.33 -10.14
CA TRP A 256 18.80 -27.33 -11.02
C TRP A 256 19.98 -26.58 -10.38
N ALA A 257 19.91 -26.26 -9.08
CA ALA A 257 21.05 -25.70 -8.35
C ALA A 257 22.24 -26.67 -8.35
N TRP A 258 21.99 -27.95 -8.12
CA TRP A 258 23.02 -28.98 -8.14
C TRP A 258 23.61 -29.18 -9.54
N LEU A 259 22.79 -29.20 -10.59
CA LEU A 259 23.26 -29.29 -11.98
C LEU A 259 24.15 -28.10 -12.37
N LEU A 260 23.71 -26.87 -12.11
CA LEU A 260 24.48 -25.65 -12.41
C LEU A 260 25.79 -25.57 -11.62
N GLY A 261 25.77 -25.92 -10.32
CA GLY A 261 26.98 -25.97 -9.50
C GLY A 261 27.98 -27.03 -9.99
N SER A 262 27.49 -28.21 -10.35
CA SER A 262 28.33 -29.32 -10.85
C SER A 262 28.97 -29.00 -12.20
N LEU A 263 28.23 -28.32 -13.09
CA LEU A 263 28.71 -27.90 -14.40
C LEU A 263 29.81 -26.82 -14.33
N ASN A 264 29.70 -25.87 -13.40
CA ASN A 264 30.74 -24.87 -13.18
C ASN A 264 32.03 -25.48 -12.62
N VAL A 265 31.92 -26.45 -11.72
CA VAL A 265 33.08 -27.24 -11.24
C VAL A 265 33.72 -28.01 -12.39
N LEU A 266 32.92 -28.64 -13.25
CA LEU A 266 33.44 -29.34 -14.43
C LEU A 266 34.17 -28.39 -15.39
N ALA A 267 33.65 -27.18 -15.60
CA ALA A 267 34.27 -26.16 -16.44
C ALA A 267 35.59 -25.63 -15.86
N LEU A 268 35.65 -25.42 -14.54
CA LEU A 268 36.87 -25.03 -13.82
C LEU A 268 37.91 -26.15 -13.80
N LEU A 269 37.50 -27.40 -13.58
CA LEU A 269 38.38 -28.57 -13.66
C LEU A 269 38.88 -28.81 -15.08
N ALA A 270 38.05 -28.59 -16.10
CA ALA A 270 38.44 -28.63 -17.50
C ALA A 270 39.47 -27.53 -17.85
N ALA A 271 39.23 -26.29 -17.39
CA ALA A 271 40.19 -25.19 -17.55
C ALA A 271 41.51 -25.48 -16.82
N GLY A 272 41.44 -26.00 -15.59
CA GLY A 272 42.59 -26.47 -14.81
C GLY A 272 43.37 -27.57 -15.53
N ALA A 273 42.69 -28.59 -16.05
CA ALA A 273 43.33 -29.67 -16.79
C ALA A 273 44.04 -29.19 -18.07
N THR A 274 43.56 -28.11 -18.71
CA THR A 274 44.27 -27.50 -19.85
C THR A 274 45.56 -26.77 -19.50
N LEU A 275 45.79 -26.45 -18.22
CA LEU A 275 47.06 -25.87 -17.73
C LEU A 275 48.14 -26.94 -17.50
N PHE A 276 47.75 -28.21 -17.23
CA PHE A 276 48.68 -29.32 -16.95
C PHE A 276 49.00 -30.20 -18.17
N SER A 277 48.30 -30.00 -19.29
CA SER A 277 48.47 -30.79 -20.52
C SER A 277 49.49 -30.12 -21.46
N GLU A 278 50.78 -30.32 -21.21
CA GLU A 278 51.82 -29.65 -22.00
C GLU A 278 52.02 -30.19 -23.44
N GLN A 279 51.52 -31.38 -23.84
CA GLN A 279 52.06 -32.00 -25.07
C GLN A 279 51.13 -32.64 -26.11
N THR A 280 49.80 -32.54 -26.05
CA THR A 280 48.99 -32.99 -27.21
C THR A 280 47.80 -32.07 -27.51
N LEU A 281 47.63 -31.72 -28.80
CA LEU A 281 46.53 -30.87 -29.29
C LEU A 281 45.15 -31.53 -29.11
N LEU A 282 45.09 -32.86 -29.17
CA LEU A 282 43.84 -33.63 -29.23
C LEU A 282 43.04 -33.59 -27.91
N PRO A 283 43.60 -33.85 -26.72
CA PRO A 283 42.85 -33.74 -25.45
C PRO A 283 42.36 -32.32 -25.20
N ARG A 284 43.18 -31.33 -25.54
CA ARG A 284 42.84 -29.90 -25.43
C ARG A 284 41.66 -29.54 -26.32
N MET A 285 41.60 -30.07 -27.55
CA MET A 285 40.47 -29.91 -28.48
C MET A 285 39.21 -30.67 -28.02
N VAL A 286 39.35 -31.89 -27.50
CA VAL A 286 38.21 -32.70 -27.04
C VAL A 286 37.53 -32.07 -25.81
N VAL A 287 38.31 -31.66 -24.80
CA VAL A 287 37.79 -30.94 -23.62
C VAL A 287 37.12 -29.63 -24.02
N SER A 288 37.74 -28.93 -24.97
CA SER A 288 37.25 -27.69 -25.57
C SER A 288 35.96 -27.84 -26.38
N MET A 289 35.77 -28.97 -27.06
CA MET A 289 34.57 -29.29 -27.85
C MET A 289 33.43 -29.77 -26.96
N LEU A 290 33.73 -30.58 -25.94
CA LEU A 290 32.76 -30.97 -24.91
C LEU A 290 32.23 -29.74 -24.16
N GLY A 291 33.10 -28.81 -23.77
CA GLY A 291 32.68 -27.54 -23.17
C GLY A 291 31.77 -26.72 -24.07
N LEU A 292 32.09 -26.63 -25.37
CA LEU A 292 31.25 -25.90 -26.34
C LEU A 292 29.91 -26.60 -26.60
N ALA A 293 29.89 -27.92 -26.67
CA ALA A 293 28.67 -28.72 -26.85
C ALA A 293 27.74 -28.59 -25.64
N ILE A 294 28.29 -28.60 -24.42
CA ILE A 294 27.53 -28.35 -23.18
C ILE A 294 26.91 -26.95 -23.19
N VAL A 295 27.70 -25.93 -23.56
CA VAL A 295 27.27 -24.53 -23.68
C VAL A 295 26.19 -24.35 -24.76
N ALA A 296 26.19 -25.16 -25.83
CA ALA A 296 25.25 -25.04 -26.95
C ALA A 296 23.96 -25.88 -26.81
N VAL A 297 24.02 -27.06 -26.19
CA VAL A 297 22.87 -28.00 -26.11
C VAL A 297 21.91 -27.63 -24.97
N LEU A 298 22.42 -27.07 -23.86
CA LEU A 298 21.61 -26.69 -22.69
C LEU A 298 20.62 -25.54 -22.93
N PRO A 299 20.95 -24.46 -23.68
CA PRO A 299 19.98 -23.42 -24.05
C PRO A 299 18.82 -23.95 -24.88
N LEU A 300 19.07 -24.92 -25.75
CA LEU A 300 18.06 -25.61 -26.57
C LEU A 300 17.13 -26.49 -25.71
N ALA A 301 17.67 -27.14 -24.68
CA ALA A 301 16.87 -27.90 -23.71
C ALA A 301 16.01 -26.97 -22.83
N ALA A 302 16.56 -25.84 -22.36
CA ALA A 302 15.85 -24.83 -21.58
C ALA A 302 14.75 -24.09 -22.38
N TRP A 303 14.93 -23.93 -23.70
CA TRP A 303 13.95 -23.34 -24.60
C TRP A 303 12.69 -24.21 -24.77
N ARG A 304 12.84 -25.53 -24.71
CA ARG A 304 11.73 -26.49 -24.89
C ARG A 304 10.89 -26.72 -23.63
N THR A 305 11.35 -26.27 -22.47
CA THR A 305 10.60 -26.41 -21.21
C THR A 305 9.66 -25.22 -20.97
N PRO A 306 8.36 -25.43 -20.73
CA PRO A 306 7.40 -24.35 -20.54
C PRO A 306 7.63 -23.63 -19.21
N LEU A 307 8.00 -22.35 -19.26
CA LEU A 307 7.94 -21.44 -18.11
C LEU A 307 6.48 -20.98 -17.88
N PRO A 308 6.06 -20.70 -16.63
CA PRO A 308 4.72 -20.22 -16.35
C PRO A 308 4.41 -18.92 -17.12
N ALA A 309 3.19 -18.84 -17.65
CA ALA A 309 2.73 -17.76 -18.54
C ALA A 309 2.60 -16.42 -17.80
N ARG A 310 3.73 -15.74 -17.57
CA ARG A 310 3.79 -14.34 -17.12
C ARG A 310 4.26 -13.44 -18.27
N PRO A 311 3.78 -12.18 -18.35
CA PRO A 311 4.27 -11.21 -19.34
C PRO A 311 5.79 -11.08 -19.22
N GLY A 312 6.50 -11.22 -20.35
CA GLY A 312 7.98 -11.09 -20.39
C GLY A 312 8.77 -12.40 -20.27
N SER A 313 8.16 -13.52 -19.91
CA SER A 313 8.83 -14.83 -19.84
C SER A 313 9.46 -15.27 -21.18
N ARG A 314 8.74 -15.09 -22.29
CA ARG A 314 9.24 -15.36 -23.65
C ARG A 314 10.38 -14.41 -24.07
N ALA A 315 10.33 -13.16 -23.62
CA ALA A 315 11.38 -12.18 -23.93
C ALA A 315 12.69 -12.49 -23.17
N LEU A 316 12.57 -12.96 -21.92
CA LEU A 316 13.69 -13.43 -21.12
C LEU A 316 14.34 -14.67 -21.74
N GLN A 317 13.55 -15.64 -22.23
CA GLN A 317 14.06 -16.81 -22.96
C GLN A 317 14.83 -16.43 -24.23
N ILE A 318 14.31 -15.47 -25.01
CA ILE A 318 14.99 -14.92 -26.19
C ILE A 318 16.31 -14.24 -25.81
N ALA A 319 16.31 -13.43 -24.75
CA ALA A 319 17.51 -12.73 -24.30
C ALA A 319 18.59 -13.71 -23.80
N PHE A 320 18.21 -14.73 -23.01
CA PHE A 320 19.13 -15.78 -22.57
C PHE A 320 19.72 -16.53 -23.76
N PHE A 321 18.89 -16.97 -24.71
CA PHE A 321 19.35 -17.68 -25.90
C PHE A 321 20.35 -16.85 -26.71
N LEU A 322 20.07 -15.57 -26.94
CA LEU A 322 20.97 -14.66 -27.66
C LEU A 322 22.30 -14.42 -26.93
N CYS A 323 22.27 -14.36 -25.60
CA CYS A 323 23.47 -14.17 -24.78
C CYS A 323 24.38 -15.41 -24.83
N TRP A 324 23.80 -16.61 -24.78
CA TRP A 324 24.52 -17.89 -24.89
C TRP A 324 25.08 -18.11 -26.31
N CYS A 325 24.33 -17.77 -27.35
CA CYS A 325 24.82 -17.80 -28.73
C CYS A 325 25.97 -16.80 -28.95
N SER A 326 25.87 -15.59 -28.39
CA SER A 326 26.95 -14.59 -28.41
C SER A 326 28.20 -15.12 -27.73
N LEU A 327 28.08 -15.71 -26.53
CA LEU A 327 29.20 -16.32 -25.80
C LEU A 327 29.86 -17.46 -26.57
N GLY A 328 29.08 -18.37 -27.16
CA GLY A 328 29.60 -19.45 -28.00
C GLY A 328 30.33 -18.94 -29.24
N LEU A 329 29.82 -17.89 -29.90
CA LEU A 329 30.45 -17.26 -31.06
C LEU A 329 31.71 -16.49 -30.67
N THR A 330 31.73 -15.84 -29.49
CA THR A 330 32.91 -15.20 -28.90
C THR A 330 34.02 -16.23 -28.62
N ILE A 331 33.68 -17.39 -28.06
CA ILE A 331 34.64 -18.48 -27.83
C ILE A 331 35.16 -19.04 -29.17
N TRP A 332 34.29 -19.21 -30.17
CA TRP A 332 34.68 -19.67 -31.50
C TRP A 332 35.59 -18.68 -32.24
N THR A 333 35.29 -17.38 -32.20
CA THR A 333 36.10 -16.32 -32.81
C THR A 333 37.44 -16.13 -32.11
N ALA A 334 37.48 -16.23 -30.77
CA ALA A 334 38.71 -16.23 -29.99
C ALA A 334 39.66 -17.38 -30.37
N ARG A 335 39.12 -18.57 -30.70
CA ARG A 335 39.91 -19.71 -31.21
C ARG A 335 40.51 -19.50 -32.60
N HIS A 336 39.94 -18.61 -33.41
CA HIS A 336 40.39 -18.36 -34.79
C HIS A 336 41.15 -17.03 -34.94
N GLY A 337 41.57 -16.43 -33.82
CA GLY A 337 42.47 -15.26 -33.82
C GLY A 337 41.87 -13.97 -34.36
N ARG A 338 40.54 -13.84 -34.42
CA ARG A 338 39.87 -12.59 -34.84
C ARG A 338 39.39 -11.78 -33.62
N PRO A 339 39.57 -10.44 -33.60
CA PRO A 339 39.13 -9.60 -32.49
C PRO A 339 37.59 -9.56 -32.39
N VAL A 340 37.08 -9.67 -31.17
CA VAL A 340 35.65 -9.70 -30.86
C VAL A 340 35.13 -8.26 -30.76
N GLN A 341 34.29 -7.83 -31.71
CA GLN A 341 33.63 -6.50 -31.67
C GLN A 341 32.15 -6.53 -31.23
N PHE A 342 31.62 -7.68 -30.79
CA PHE A 342 30.16 -7.87 -30.70
C PHE A 342 29.50 -7.81 -29.31
N THR A 343 30.24 -7.48 -28.24
CA THR A 343 29.66 -7.35 -26.89
C THR A 343 28.65 -6.19 -26.78
N GLY A 344 28.81 -5.12 -27.56
CA GLY A 344 27.91 -3.97 -27.55
C GLY A 344 26.50 -4.25 -28.08
N LEU A 345 26.37 -5.07 -29.13
CA LEU A 345 25.07 -5.35 -29.76
C LEU A 345 24.19 -6.24 -28.87
N THR A 346 24.79 -7.22 -28.19
CA THR A 346 24.06 -8.08 -27.24
C THR A 346 23.63 -7.29 -26.00
N MET A 347 24.49 -6.38 -25.51
CA MET A 347 24.16 -5.43 -24.43
C MET A 347 22.99 -4.51 -24.82
N LEU A 348 22.99 -3.96 -26.05
CA LEU A 348 21.92 -3.12 -26.58
C LEU A 348 20.60 -3.89 -26.73
N CYS A 349 20.63 -5.15 -27.16
CA CYS A 349 19.42 -5.99 -27.22
C CYS A 349 18.85 -6.28 -25.82
N ILE A 350 19.71 -6.58 -24.83
CA ILE A 350 19.28 -6.83 -23.44
C ILE A 350 18.73 -5.54 -22.81
N LEU A 351 19.40 -4.40 -23.00
CA LEU A 351 18.91 -3.08 -22.55
C LEU A 351 17.61 -2.68 -23.27
N GLY A 352 17.46 -3.02 -24.55
CA GLY A 352 16.25 -2.78 -25.34
C GLY A 352 15.06 -3.64 -24.87
N VAL A 353 15.30 -4.89 -24.50
CA VAL A 353 14.26 -5.77 -23.92
C VAL A 353 13.93 -5.34 -22.50
N TYR A 354 14.93 -5.02 -21.68
CA TYR A 354 14.76 -4.54 -20.31
C TYR A 354 14.00 -3.22 -20.25
N SER A 355 14.33 -2.25 -21.12
CA SER A 355 13.63 -0.96 -21.18
C SER A 355 12.16 -1.13 -21.60
N ARG A 356 11.85 -2.01 -22.57
CA ARG A 356 10.46 -2.33 -22.94
C ARG A 356 9.71 -3.05 -21.83
N MET A 357 10.36 -3.96 -21.10
CA MET A 357 9.76 -4.63 -19.94
C MET A 357 9.49 -3.65 -18.79
N ARG A 358 10.41 -2.74 -18.50
CA ARG A 358 10.23 -1.68 -17.50
C ARG A 358 9.08 -0.74 -17.91
N ALA A 359 9.00 -0.35 -19.18
CA ALA A 359 7.90 0.46 -19.68
C ALA A 359 6.55 -0.26 -19.60
N ALA A 360 6.49 -1.55 -19.90
CA ALA A 360 5.27 -2.35 -19.79
C ALA A 360 4.84 -2.59 -18.33
N ALA A 361 5.80 -2.85 -17.42
CA ALA A 361 5.54 -2.98 -15.99
C ALA A 361 5.07 -1.64 -15.40
N GLN A 362 5.74 -0.53 -15.73
CA GLN A 362 5.30 0.81 -15.34
C GLN A 362 3.93 1.16 -15.93
N ALA A 363 3.60 0.73 -17.14
CA ALA A 363 2.27 0.94 -17.71
C ALA A 363 1.19 0.13 -16.99
N SER A 364 1.49 -1.12 -16.59
CA SER A 364 0.56 -1.95 -15.81
C SER A 364 0.37 -1.42 -14.39
N GLU A 365 1.47 -1.01 -13.76
CA GLU A 365 1.46 -0.41 -12.43
C GLU A 365 0.74 0.95 -12.46
N ARG A 366 1.00 1.80 -13.46
CA ARG A 366 0.22 3.02 -13.69
C ARG A 366 -1.26 2.73 -13.90
N ARG A 367 -1.63 1.75 -14.73
CA ARG A 367 -3.05 1.37 -14.91
C ARG A 367 -3.71 0.89 -13.62
N THR A 368 -2.98 0.13 -12.81
CA THR A 368 -3.50 -0.39 -11.53
C THR A 368 -3.62 0.74 -10.51
N THR A 369 -2.61 1.61 -10.42
CA THR A 369 -2.61 2.81 -9.57
C THR A 369 -3.66 3.83 -10.03
N GLU A 370 -3.84 4.03 -11.33
CA GLU A 370 -4.89 4.87 -11.90
C GLU A 370 -6.27 4.27 -11.63
N HIS A 371 -6.44 2.95 -11.77
CA HIS A 371 -7.70 2.28 -11.44
C HIS A 371 -8.03 2.41 -9.96
N LEU A 372 -7.08 2.13 -9.06
CA LEU A 372 -7.25 2.28 -7.60
C LEU A 372 -7.40 3.74 -7.15
N ALA A 373 -6.83 4.70 -7.88
CA ALA A 373 -7.04 6.12 -7.62
C ALA A 373 -8.48 6.55 -7.88
N TRP A 374 -9.22 5.83 -8.75
CA TRP A 374 -10.55 6.21 -9.21
C TRP A 374 -11.66 5.20 -8.88
N HIS A 375 -11.34 4.03 -8.33
CA HIS A 375 -12.29 2.97 -8.00
C HIS A 375 -12.09 2.42 -6.59
N ASP A 376 -13.18 1.99 -5.96
CA ASP A 376 -13.18 1.25 -4.71
C ASP A 376 -12.75 -0.21 -4.95
N PRO A 377 -11.73 -0.73 -4.24
CA PRO A 377 -11.19 -2.06 -4.50
C PRO A 377 -12.16 -3.20 -4.18
N LEU A 378 -13.10 -3.00 -3.25
CA LEU A 378 -14.07 -4.03 -2.86
C LEU A 378 -15.21 -4.14 -3.86
N THR A 379 -15.86 -3.02 -4.17
CA THR A 379 -17.08 -2.98 -5.00
C THR A 379 -16.84 -2.69 -6.47
N GLN A 380 -15.62 -2.28 -6.84
CA GLN A 380 -15.24 -1.82 -8.19
C GLN A 380 -16.00 -0.57 -8.69
N LEU A 381 -16.90 0.01 -7.87
CA LEU A 381 -17.54 1.28 -8.15
C LEU A 381 -16.50 2.41 -8.18
N PRO A 382 -16.78 3.52 -8.88
CA PRO A 382 -16.15 4.81 -8.60
C PRO A 382 -15.98 5.07 -7.11
N ASN A 383 -14.77 5.42 -6.69
CA ASN A 383 -14.52 5.85 -5.31
C ASN A 383 -14.97 7.30 -5.10
N ARG A 384 -14.93 7.77 -3.85
CA ARG A 384 -15.29 9.15 -3.48
C ARG A 384 -14.65 10.22 -4.40
N PRO A 385 -13.32 10.26 -4.62
CA PRO A 385 -12.72 11.23 -5.56
C PRO A 385 -13.29 11.21 -6.98
N ARG A 386 -13.52 10.01 -7.55
CA ARG A 386 -14.13 9.90 -8.88
C ARG A 386 -15.57 10.39 -8.89
N GLY A 387 -16.35 10.01 -7.88
CA GLY A 387 -17.75 10.42 -7.75
C GLY A 387 -17.90 11.93 -7.70
N HIS A 388 -17.08 12.60 -6.89
CA HIS A 388 -17.03 14.07 -6.84
C HIS A 388 -16.72 14.69 -8.21
N ARG A 389 -15.71 14.18 -8.92
CA ARG A 389 -15.40 14.67 -10.28
C ARG A 389 -16.54 14.46 -11.27
N LEU A 390 -17.24 13.33 -11.19
CA LEU A 390 -18.39 13.06 -12.05
C LEU A 390 -19.54 14.02 -11.76
N LEU A 391 -19.77 14.34 -10.48
CA LEU A 391 -20.75 15.33 -10.08
C LEU A 391 -20.37 16.74 -10.58
N ASP A 392 -19.13 17.17 -10.36
CA ASP A 392 -18.64 18.47 -10.84
C ASP A 392 -18.76 18.63 -12.36
N GLU A 393 -18.42 17.57 -13.10
CA GLU A 393 -18.53 17.56 -14.57
C GLU A 393 -19.99 17.60 -15.01
N ALA A 394 -20.88 16.82 -14.38
CA ALA A 394 -22.31 16.86 -14.67
C ALA A 394 -22.90 18.26 -14.42
N LEU A 395 -22.54 18.90 -13.30
CA LEU A 395 -22.99 20.26 -12.94
C LEU A 395 -22.45 21.31 -13.91
N ARG A 396 -21.18 21.22 -14.31
CA ARG A 396 -20.61 22.09 -15.34
C ARG A 396 -21.35 21.95 -16.67
N GLN A 397 -21.62 20.73 -17.10
CA GLN A 397 -22.36 20.48 -18.34
C GLN A 397 -23.79 21.01 -18.28
N ALA A 398 -24.48 20.83 -17.15
CA ALA A 398 -25.83 21.34 -16.95
C ALA A 398 -25.87 22.87 -16.89
N SER A 399 -24.90 23.51 -16.23
CA SER A 399 -24.83 24.98 -16.06
C SER A 399 -24.69 25.75 -17.37
N VAL A 400 -24.17 25.14 -18.42
CA VAL A 400 -23.99 25.76 -19.75
C VAL A 400 -25.26 25.61 -20.63
N ARG A 401 -26.24 24.79 -20.22
CA ARG A 401 -27.49 24.62 -20.97
C ARG A 401 -28.48 25.76 -20.65
N PRO A 402 -29.02 26.48 -21.65
CA PRO A 402 -29.98 27.56 -21.44
C PRO A 402 -31.27 27.12 -20.72
N GLU A 403 -31.63 25.84 -20.88
CA GLU A 403 -32.83 25.21 -20.31
C GLU A 403 -32.68 24.88 -18.82
N ALA A 404 -31.46 24.84 -18.29
CA ALA A 404 -31.20 24.51 -16.88
C ALA A 404 -31.72 25.60 -15.93
N LEU A 405 -31.70 26.85 -16.36
CA LEU A 405 -32.24 28.00 -15.60
C LEU A 405 -33.77 28.11 -15.70
N HIS A 406 -34.42 27.32 -16.56
CA HIS A 406 -35.86 27.38 -16.83
C HIS A 406 -36.60 26.05 -16.52
N GLY A 407 -35.99 25.18 -15.68
CA GLY A 407 -36.65 23.99 -15.14
C GLY A 407 -36.68 22.75 -16.07
N GLY A 408 -35.88 22.72 -17.14
CA GLY A 408 -35.94 21.63 -18.14
C GLY A 408 -34.84 20.57 -18.07
N ALA A 409 -33.66 20.89 -17.52
CA ALA A 409 -32.53 19.97 -17.42
C ALA A 409 -31.62 20.30 -16.23
N GLY A 410 -31.39 19.32 -15.36
CA GLY A 410 -30.66 19.45 -14.11
C GLY A 410 -29.86 18.19 -13.78
N VAL A 411 -29.24 18.19 -12.59
CA VAL A 411 -28.45 17.05 -12.09
C VAL A 411 -29.06 16.57 -10.79
N GLY A 412 -29.43 15.29 -10.74
CA GLY A 412 -29.87 14.64 -9.51
C GLY A 412 -28.70 14.02 -8.77
N LEU A 413 -28.68 14.16 -7.45
CA LEU A 413 -27.72 13.54 -6.56
C LEU A 413 -28.47 12.75 -5.49
N LEU A 414 -28.15 11.47 -5.34
CA LEU A 414 -28.71 10.62 -4.30
C LEU A 414 -27.56 10.17 -3.41
N CYS A 415 -27.66 10.41 -2.11
CA CYS A 415 -26.83 9.78 -1.08
C CYS A 415 -27.63 8.63 -0.47
N LEU A 416 -27.02 7.45 -0.36
CA LEU A 416 -27.65 6.22 0.07
C LEU A 416 -26.85 5.61 1.22
N ASP A 417 -27.55 4.98 2.15
CA ASP A 417 -26.95 4.28 3.28
C ASP A 417 -27.72 2.99 3.57
N LEU A 418 -27.00 1.91 3.87
CA LEU A 418 -27.59 0.62 4.20
C LEU A 418 -28.05 0.60 5.66
N ASP A 419 -29.36 0.48 5.88
CA ASP A 419 -29.89 0.51 7.22
C ASP A 419 -29.40 -0.70 8.04
N ARG A 420 -28.90 -0.43 9.24
CA ARG A 420 -28.45 -1.46 10.20
C ARG A 420 -27.33 -2.38 9.65
N PHE A 421 -26.53 -1.94 8.69
CA PHE A 421 -25.40 -2.74 8.17
C PHE A 421 -24.43 -3.22 9.26
N LYS A 422 -24.20 -2.39 10.29
CA LYS A 422 -23.40 -2.79 11.46
C LYS A 422 -23.94 -4.06 12.14
N HIS A 423 -25.26 -4.21 12.26
CA HIS A 423 -25.87 -5.41 12.84
C HIS A 423 -25.55 -6.67 12.02
N VAL A 424 -25.45 -6.56 10.69
CA VAL A 424 -25.01 -7.67 9.83
C VAL A 424 -23.56 -8.03 10.12
N ASN A 425 -22.66 -7.05 10.22
CA ASN A 425 -21.27 -7.31 10.58
C ASN A 425 -21.14 -7.95 11.96
N ASP A 426 -21.90 -7.47 12.95
CA ASP A 426 -21.86 -7.96 14.33
C ASP A 426 -22.45 -9.39 14.45
N THR A 427 -23.44 -9.73 13.60
CA THR A 427 -24.13 -11.04 13.64
C THR A 427 -23.47 -12.10 12.76
N HIS A 428 -23.01 -11.73 11.56
CA HIS A 428 -22.53 -12.64 10.52
C HIS A 428 -21.04 -12.49 10.19
N GLY A 429 -20.37 -11.48 10.75
CA GLY A 429 -18.96 -11.20 10.52
C GLY A 429 -18.67 -10.35 9.28
N HIS A 430 -17.48 -9.76 9.25
CA HIS A 430 -17.08 -8.81 8.19
C HIS A 430 -16.99 -9.43 6.79
N ALA A 431 -16.70 -10.73 6.66
CA ALA A 431 -16.63 -11.39 5.35
C ALA A 431 -18.00 -11.39 4.63
N VAL A 432 -19.07 -11.68 5.38
CA VAL A 432 -20.46 -11.62 4.89
C VAL A 432 -20.84 -10.17 4.59
N GLY A 433 -20.43 -9.22 5.42
CA GLY A 433 -20.60 -7.79 5.16
C GLY A 433 -19.94 -7.33 3.85
N ASP A 434 -18.71 -7.76 3.58
CA ASP A 434 -17.98 -7.43 2.36
C ASP A 434 -18.61 -8.07 1.11
N ALA A 435 -19.14 -9.29 1.22
CA ALA A 435 -19.90 -9.93 0.15
C ALA A 435 -21.25 -9.22 -0.10
N LEU A 436 -21.91 -8.77 0.96
CA LEU A 436 -23.13 -7.98 0.87
C LEU A 436 -22.87 -6.65 0.16
N LEU A 437 -21.81 -5.93 0.51
CA LEU A 437 -21.44 -4.66 -0.15
C LEU A 437 -21.16 -4.82 -1.65
N ARG A 438 -20.52 -5.92 -2.05
CA ARG A 438 -20.34 -6.26 -3.48
C ARG A 438 -21.67 -6.47 -4.20
N THR A 439 -22.56 -7.24 -3.59
CA THR A 439 -23.89 -7.53 -4.15
C THR A 439 -24.78 -6.28 -4.19
N VAL A 440 -24.67 -5.40 -3.20
CA VAL A 440 -25.31 -4.09 -3.16
C VAL A 440 -24.84 -3.22 -4.33
N ALA A 441 -23.54 -3.18 -4.59
CA ALA A 441 -22.98 -2.42 -5.70
C ALA A 441 -23.47 -2.93 -7.06
N GLU A 442 -23.47 -4.25 -7.27
CA GLU A 442 -23.99 -4.89 -8.49
C GLU A 442 -25.49 -4.60 -8.68
N ARG A 443 -26.29 -4.77 -7.62
CA ARG A 443 -27.73 -4.48 -7.64
C ARG A 443 -27.99 -3.02 -7.96
N LEU A 444 -27.25 -2.10 -7.32
CA LEU A 444 -27.37 -0.67 -7.56
C LEU A 444 -27.02 -0.34 -9.03
N GLN A 445 -25.93 -0.87 -9.58
CA GLN A 445 -25.60 -0.68 -11.00
C GLN A 445 -26.70 -1.19 -11.94
N HIS A 446 -27.35 -2.31 -11.62
CA HIS A 446 -28.44 -2.85 -12.43
C HIS A 446 -29.71 -2.00 -12.37
N CYS A 447 -29.97 -1.32 -11.24
CA CYS A 447 -31.09 -0.40 -11.08
C CYS A 447 -30.90 0.93 -11.82
N LEU A 448 -29.66 1.24 -12.19
CA LEU A 448 -29.29 2.51 -12.81
C LEU A 448 -29.27 2.35 -14.33
N GLY A 449 -30.10 3.14 -15.01
CA GLY A 449 -30.10 3.21 -16.47
C GLY A 449 -28.78 3.75 -17.04
N SER A 450 -28.61 3.61 -18.36
CA SER A 450 -27.43 4.11 -19.07
C SER A 450 -27.22 5.60 -18.85
N GLY A 451 -26.04 5.99 -18.34
CA GLY A 451 -25.65 7.37 -18.08
C GLY A 451 -25.65 7.76 -16.60
N ASN A 452 -26.36 7.02 -15.75
CA ASN A 452 -26.33 7.20 -14.30
C ASN A 452 -25.12 6.48 -13.70
N THR A 453 -24.51 7.04 -12.65
CA THR A 453 -23.31 6.44 -12.05
C THR A 453 -23.44 6.29 -10.55
N ALA A 454 -23.30 5.06 -10.05
CA ALA A 454 -23.11 4.76 -8.64
C ALA A 454 -21.65 4.90 -8.23
N CYS A 455 -21.41 5.39 -7.02
CA CYS A 455 -20.11 5.56 -6.40
C CYS A 455 -20.21 5.03 -4.96
N ARG A 456 -19.13 4.46 -4.45
CA ARG A 456 -19.03 4.15 -3.01
C ARG A 456 -18.22 5.24 -2.32
N LEU A 457 -18.80 5.85 -1.28
CA LEU A 457 -18.17 6.94 -0.55
C LEU A 457 -17.22 6.39 0.51
N ALA A 458 -17.77 5.64 1.46
CA ALA A 458 -17.06 4.93 2.53
C ALA A 458 -18.01 3.93 3.19
N GLY A 459 -17.50 2.86 3.82
CA GLY A 459 -18.35 1.94 4.61
C GLY A 459 -19.54 1.39 3.82
N ASP A 460 -20.73 1.65 4.33
CA ASP A 460 -22.07 1.36 3.81
C ASP A 460 -22.74 2.53 3.06
N GLU A 461 -22.00 3.61 2.82
CA GLU A 461 -22.48 4.81 2.13
C GLU A 461 -22.17 4.79 0.63
N PHE A 462 -23.19 5.09 -0.17
CA PHE A 462 -23.13 5.16 -1.62
C PHE A 462 -23.66 6.51 -2.11
N MET A 463 -23.25 6.89 -3.30
CA MET A 463 -23.70 8.10 -3.99
C MET A 463 -24.08 7.75 -5.42
N VAL A 464 -25.20 8.26 -5.91
CA VAL A 464 -25.62 8.13 -7.30
C VAL A 464 -25.75 9.50 -7.93
N VAL A 465 -25.10 9.68 -9.07
CA VAL A 465 -25.18 10.89 -9.90
C VAL A 465 -26.09 10.61 -11.10
N LEU A 466 -27.11 11.44 -11.27
CA LEU A 466 -28.07 11.44 -12.38
C LEU A 466 -27.81 12.70 -13.24
N PRO A 467 -27.02 12.61 -14.33
CA PRO A 467 -26.53 13.80 -15.04
C PRO A 467 -27.56 14.49 -15.94
N ASP A 468 -28.69 13.85 -16.26
CA ASP A 468 -29.73 14.42 -17.14
C ASP A 468 -31.12 14.26 -16.51
N VAL A 469 -31.40 15.05 -15.47
CA VAL A 469 -32.71 15.10 -14.81
C VAL A 469 -33.56 16.17 -15.45
N ARG A 470 -34.68 15.79 -16.07
CA ARG A 470 -35.61 16.74 -16.72
C ARG A 470 -36.76 17.19 -15.82
N SER A 471 -36.99 16.46 -14.73
CA SER A 471 -38.04 16.77 -13.77
C SER A 471 -37.72 16.17 -12.39
N PRO A 472 -38.12 16.82 -11.27
CA PRO A 472 -37.95 16.26 -9.93
C PRO A 472 -38.56 14.85 -9.77
N GLU A 473 -39.65 14.55 -10.48
CA GLU A 473 -40.31 13.24 -10.48
C GLU A 473 -39.42 12.12 -11.03
N GLN A 474 -38.44 12.41 -11.89
CA GLN A 474 -37.47 11.39 -12.32
C GLN A 474 -36.58 10.94 -11.17
N VAL A 475 -36.17 11.86 -10.29
CA VAL A 475 -35.36 11.55 -9.11
C VAL A 475 -36.18 10.70 -8.14
N ILE A 476 -37.45 11.06 -7.92
CA ILE A 476 -38.39 10.29 -7.10
C ILE A 476 -38.54 8.86 -7.64
N ARG A 477 -38.82 8.70 -8.94
CA ARG A 477 -38.94 7.37 -9.57
C ARG A 477 -37.65 6.56 -9.46
N GLN A 478 -36.48 7.20 -9.57
CA GLN A 478 -35.21 6.51 -9.40
C GLN A 478 -35.01 6.02 -7.95
N CYS A 479 -35.37 6.84 -6.95
CA CYS A 479 -35.38 6.42 -5.54
C CYS A 479 -36.31 5.23 -5.33
N GLU A 480 -37.55 5.30 -5.81
CA GLU A 480 -38.53 4.22 -5.70
C GLU A 480 -38.05 2.92 -6.36
N THR A 481 -37.41 3.01 -7.52
CA THR A 481 -36.85 1.86 -8.25
C THR A 481 -35.74 1.19 -7.44
N VAL A 482 -34.78 1.98 -6.94
CA VAL A 482 -33.68 1.46 -6.11
C VAL A 482 -34.23 0.82 -4.84
N MET A 483 -35.16 1.48 -4.15
CA MET A 483 -35.75 0.91 -2.93
C MET A 483 -36.53 -0.38 -3.19
N ALA A 484 -37.30 -0.46 -4.28
CA ALA A 484 -38.05 -1.66 -4.63
C ALA A 484 -37.13 -2.87 -4.87
N GLU A 485 -35.98 -2.66 -5.51
CA GLU A 485 -35.00 -3.73 -5.75
C GLU A 485 -34.28 -4.18 -4.48
N PHE A 486 -34.07 -3.28 -3.53
CA PHE A 486 -33.44 -3.61 -2.25
C PHE A 486 -34.38 -4.28 -1.25
N ARG A 487 -35.71 -4.19 -1.45
CA ARG A 487 -36.67 -5.01 -0.69
C ARG A 487 -36.54 -6.52 -0.97
N ARG A 488 -35.91 -6.90 -2.08
CA ARG A 488 -35.64 -8.30 -2.39
C ARG A 488 -34.52 -8.85 -1.50
N PRO A 489 -34.59 -10.11 -1.04
CA PRO A 489 -33.54 -10.69 -0.20
C PRO A 489 -32.18 -10.68 -0.93
N PHE A 490 -31.11 -10.59 -0.15
CA PHE A 490 -29.73 -10.78 -0.61
C PHE A 490 -29.31 -12.21 -0.26
N ASP A 491 -28.96 -13.00 -1.27
CA ASP A 491 -28.42 -14.36 -1.06
C ASP A 491 -26.90 -14.27 -0.97
N ILE A 492 -26.38 -14.35 0.26
CA ILE A 492 -24.96 -14.20 0.57
C ILE A 492 -24.49 -15.46 1.28
N GLU A 493 -23.64 -16.25 0.63
CA GLU A 493 -23.03 -17.46 1.22
C GLU A 493 -24.05 -18.47 1.79
N GLY A 494 -25.25 -18.54 1.18
CA GLY A 494 -26.34 -19.43 1.62
C GLY A 494 -27.25 -18.84 2.70
N HIS A 495 -27.03 -17.57 3.09
CA HIS A 495 -27.91 -16.81 3.98
C HIS A 495 -28.80 -15.88 3.16
N GLN A 496 -30.11 -15.91 3.43
CA GLN A 496 -31.03 -14.86 2.94
C GLN A 496 -31.07 -13.70 3.93
N LEU A 497 -30.48 -12.57 3.53
CA LEU A 497 -30.46 -11.35 4.31
C LEU A 497 -31.51 -10.36 3.79
N PHE A 498 -32.30 -9.79 4.70
CA PHE A 498 -33.23 -8.70 4.40
C PHE A 498 -32.61 -7.40 4.88
N MET A 499 -32.38 -6.49 3.93
CA MET A 499 -31.73 -5.20 4.17
C MET A 499 -32.59 -4.12 3.54
N SER A 500 -32.80 -3.02 4.27
CA SER A 500 -33.37 -1.80 3.70
C SER A 500 -32.27 -0.77 3.45
N LEU A 501 -32.61 0.28 2.72
CA LEU A 501 -31.72 1.42 2.55
C LEU A 501 -32.49 2.72 2.76
N SER A 502 -31.76 3.73 3.22
CA SER A 502 -32.24 5.11 3.31
C SER A 502 -31.64 5.93 2.18
N ILE A 503 -32.44 6.81 1.55
CA ILE A 503 -31.98 7.70 0.47
C ILE A 503 -32.26 9.16 0.79
N GLY A 504 -31.24 10.01 0.67
CA GLY A 504 -31.37 11.46 0.59
C GLY A 504 -31.11 11.93 -0.84
N ALA A 505 -32.00 12.72 -1.41
CA ALA A 505 -31.86 13.22 -2.78
C ALA A 505 -31.83 14.75 -2.84
N ALA A 506 -30.98 15.30 -3.69
CA ALA A 506 -30.96 16.72 -4.03
C ALA A 506 -30.88 16.93 -5.56
N VAL A 507 -31.33 18.09 -6.05
CA VAL A 507 -31.47 18.38 -7.48
C VAL A 507 -30.88 19.75 -7.77
N PHE A 508 -29.95 19.82 -8.72
CA PHE A 508 -29.47 21.07 -9.29
C PHE A 508 -30.40 21.52 -10.42
N PRO A 509 -30.70 22.82 -10.56
CA PRO A 509 -30.23 23.93 -9.72
C PRO A 509 -31.10 24.23 -8.48
N ASP A 510 -32.26 23.58 -8.35
CA ASP A 510 -33.30 23.94 -7.37
C ASP A 510 -32.83 23.91 -5.91
N HIS A 511 -31.98 22.94 -5.57
CA HIS A 511 -31.51 22.72 -4.21
C HIS A 511 -30.11 23.29 -3.96
N ALA A 512 -29.30 23.54 -5.00
CA ALA A 512 -27.97 24.14 -4.90
C ALA A 512 -27.42 24.48 -6.29
N LEU A 513 -26.46 25.42 -6.34
CA LEU A 513 -25.73 25.78 -7.58
C LEU A 513 -24.31 25.22 -7.65
N ASP A 514 -23.82 24.62 -6.56
CA ASP A 514 -22.48 24.05 -6.45
C ASP A 514 -22.54 22.63 -5.88
N ALA A 515 -21.53 21.82 -6.21
CA ALA A 515 -21.48 20.40 -5.83
C ALA A 515 -21.44 20.19 -4.32
N GLU A 516 -20.75 21.07 -3.59
CA GLU A 516 -20.54 20.95 -2.15
C GLU A 516 -21.85 21.15 -1.39
N ILE A 517 -22.59 22.23 -1.70
CA ILE A 517 -23.90 22.50 -1.12
C ILE A 517 -24.91 21.44 -1.59
N LEU A 518 -24.87 21.00 -2.85
CA LEU A 518 -25.79 19.96 -3.32
C LEU A 518 -25.60 18.65 -2.55
N MET A 519 -24.36 18.24 -2.32
CA MET A 519 -24.04 17.05 -1.56
C MET A 519 -24.41 17.20 -0.09
N ARG A 520 -24.13 18.35 0.53
CA ARG A 520 -24.57 18.65 1.90
C ARG A 520 -26.10 18.58 2.04
N ASN A 521 -26.83 19.06 1.04
CA ASN A 521 -28.29 19.04 1.02
C ASN A 521 -28.84 17.62 0.81
N ALA A 522 -28.20 16.80 -0.04
CA ALA A 522 -28.52 15.38 -0.18
C ALA A 522 -28.26 14.60 1.13
N ASP A 523 -27.14 14.85 1.81
CA ASP A 523 -26.82 14.26 3.12
C ASP A 523 -27.82 14.68 4.21
N THR A 524 -28.24 15.94 4.20
CA THR A 524 -29.28 16.45 5.12
C THR A 524 -30.61 15.72 4.89
N ALA A 525 -30.97 15.49 3.63
CA ALA A 525 -32.15 14.70 3.29
C ALA A 525 -32.01 13.23 3.70
N LEU A 526 -30.82 12.64 3.57
CA LEU A 526 -30.53 11.27 3.98
C LEU A 526 -30.67 11.12 5.51
N PHE A 527 -30.16 12.09 6.26
CA PHE A 527 -30.31 12.15 7.71
C PHE A 527 -31.79 12.21 8.12
N GLU A 528 -32.58 13.10 7.53
CA GLU A 528 -34.03 13.18 7.81
C GLU A 528 -34.77 11.90 7.37
N SER A 529 -34.30 11.22 6.32
CA SER A 529 -34.81 9.91 5.91
C SER A 529 -34.57 8.87 7.01
N LYS A 530 -33.35 8.77 7.54
CA LYS A 530 -33.01 7.84 8.62
C LYS A 530 -33.82 8.11 9.89
N ARG A 531 -34.08 9.38 10.23
CA ARG A 531 -34.91 9.76 11.38
C ARG A 531 -36.36 9.35 11.24
N ALA A 532 -36.89 9.35 10.01
CA ALA A 532 -38.24 8.85 9.74
C ALA A 532 -38.36 7.32 9.84
N GLY A 533 -37.25 6.61 10.02
CA GLY A 533 -37.17 5.15 10.08
C GLY A 533 -36.39 4.56 8.90
N PRO A 534 -36.00 3.28 8.99
CA PRO A 534 -35.31 2.59 7.91
C PRO A 534 -36.23 2.39 6.69
N GLY A 535 -35.64 2.32 5.50
CA GLY A 535 -36.40 1.99 4.28
C GLY A 535 -37.27 3.12 3.75
N HIS A 536 -36.81 4.37 3.88
CA HIS A 536 -37.45 5.57 3.34
C HIS A 536 -36.52 6.35 2.41
N PHE A 537 -37.10 7.29 1.65
CA PHE A 537 -36.32 8.32 0.97
C PHE A 537 -36.88 9.71 1.26
N ARG A 538 -36.03 10.72 1.17
CA ARG A 538 -36.40 12.13 1.24
C ARG A 538 -35.70 12.92 0.15
N VAL A 539 -36.45 13.79 -0.51
CA VAL A 539 -35.90 14.82 -1.39
C VAL A 539 -35.70 16.07 -0.56
N PHE A 540 -34.55 16.72 -0.70
CA PHE A 540 -34.17 17.90 0.09
C PHE A 540 -35.23 18.99 0.02
N HIS A 541 -35.52 19.58 1.17
CA HIS A 541 -36.31 20.80 1.31
C HIS A 541 -35.58 21.74 2.28
N PRO A 542 -35.57 23.06 2.06
CA PRO A 542 -34.84 24.01 2.92
C PRO A 542 -35.15 23.87 4.42
N ASP A 543 -36.39 23.55 4.79
CA ASP A 543 -36.80 23.32 6.19
C ASP A 543 -36.04 22.17 6.87
N MET A 544 -35.52 21.21 6.12
CA MET A 544 -34.73 20.09 6.66
C MET A 544 -33.44 20.59 7.31
N ASN A 545 -32.81 21.63 6.75
CA ASN A 545 -31.61 22.21 7.35
C ASN A 545 -31.94 22.89 8.69
N THR A 546 -33.08 23.59 8.77
CA THR A 546 -33.55 24.19 10.02
C THR A 546 -33.83 23.12 11.09
N ARG A 547 -34.45 22.00 10.70
CA ARG A 547 -34.72 20.86 11.61
C ARG A 547 -33.43 20.18 12.08
N LEU A 548 -32.48 19.94 11.19
CA LEU A 548 -31.18 19.38 11.54
C LEU A 548 -30.42 20.28 12.53
N MET A 549 -30.40 21.59 12.29
CA MET A 549 -29.75 22.55 13.20
C MET A 549 -30.44 22.60 14.56
N ALA A 550 -31.78 22.57 14.59
CA ALA A 550 -32.55 22.49 15.83
C ALA A 550 -32.26 21.19 16.61
N TYR A 551 -32.18 20.06 15.90
CA TYR A 551 -31.81 18.76 16.47
C TYR A 551 -30.41 18.79 17.09
N VAL A 552 -29.40 19.23 16.34
CA VAL A 552 -28.00 19.29 16.80
C VAL A 552 -27.88 20.24 18.00
N SER A 553 -28.51 21.41 17.94
CA SER A 553 -28.54 22.38 19.04
C SER A 553 -29.15 21.78 20.31
N THR A 554 -30.30 21.11 20.16
CA THR A 554 -31.01 20.44 21.28
C THR A 554 -30.17 19.32 21.86
N ARG A 555 -29.63 18.42 21.04
CA ARG A 555 -28.76 17.31 21.46
C ARG A 555 -27.55 17.80 22.24
N ASN A 556 -26.84 18.81 21.71
CA ASN A 556 -25.65 19.34 22.38
C ASN A 556 -26.01 19.99 23.72
N ALA A 557 -27.14 20.69 23.79
CA ALA A 557 -27.62 21.28 25.03
C ALA A 557 -28.08 20.23 26.06
N LEU A 558 -28.73 19.13 25.63
CA LEU A 558 -29.11 18.01 26.51
C LEU A 558 -27.90 17.34 27.18
N HIS A 559 -26.76 17.27 26.49
CA HIS A 559 -25.56 16.61 27.00
C HIS A 559 -25.03 17.24 28.30
N VAL A 560 -25.21 18.56 28.47
CA VAL A 560 -24.79 19.30 29.68
C VAL A 560 -25.95 19.62 30.62
N ALA A 561 -27.20 19.33 30.23
CA ALA A 561 -28.39 19.73 30.98
C ALA A 561 -28.48 19.07 32.36
N LEU A 562 -28.06 17.81 32.49
CA LEU A 562 -27.98 17.10 33.77
C LEU A 562 -26.96 17.75 34.71
N GLU A 563 -25.75 18.03 34.23
CA GLU A 563 -24.68 18.66 35.01
C GLU A 563 -25.08 20.07 35.49
N ARG A 564 -25.82 20.80 34.65
CA ARG A 564 -26.30 22.15 34.93
C ARG A 564 -27.60 22.19 35.73
N LYS A 565 -28.18 21.04 36.08
CA LYS A 565 -29.46 20.93 36.82
C LYS A 565 -30.60 21.72 36.15
N GLU A 566 -30.69 21.62 34.82
CA GLU A 566 -31.70 22.34 34.05
C GLU A 566 -33.04 21.59 33.95
N PHE A 567 -33.09 20.33 34.38
CA PHE A 567 -34.33 19.55 34.43
C PHE A 567 -35.08 19.78 35.74
N GLU A 568 -36.41 19.81 35.63
CA GLU A 568 -37.33 19.83 36.76
C GLU A 568 -38.52 18.93 36.47
N LEU A 569 -39.22 18.48 37.52
CA LEU A 569 -40.44 17.69 37.37
C LEU A 569 -41.67 18.54 37.69
N HIS A 570 -42.65 18.48 36.80
CA HIS A 570 -44.01 18.91 37.08
C HIS A 570 -44.86 17.67 37.33
N TYR A 571 -45.94 17.83 38.06
CA TYR A 571 -46.75 16.72 38.55
C TYR A 571 -48.20 16.97 38.18
N GLN A 572 -48.84 15.97 37.58
CA GLN A 572 -50.25 16.04 37.24
C GLN A 572 -51.06 15.08 38.12
N PRO A 573 -52.11 15.55 38.82
CA PRO A 573 -52.88 14.70 39.71
C PRO A 573 -53.78 13.71 38.93
N GLN A 574 -53.90 12.51 39.48
CA GLN A 574 -54.81 11.46 39.07
C GLN A 574 -55.91 11.32 40.14
N ILE A 575 -57.17 11.43 39.71
CA ILE A 575 -58.34 11.48 40.60
C ILE A 575 -59.11 10.17 40.53
N GLY A 576 -59.46 9.61 41.68
CA GLY A 576 -60.38 8.48 41.76
C GLY A 576 -61.80 8.94 41.45
N LEU A 577 -62.43 8.38 40.42
CA LEU A 577 -63.75 8.82 39.95
C LEU A 577 -64.91 8.42 40.87
N LYS A 578 -64.70 7.44 41.76
CA LYS A 578 -65.71 7.01 42.75
C LYS A 578 -65.68 7.84 44.03
N ASP A 579 -64.48 8.04 44.58
CA ASP A 579 -64.27 8.62 45.90
C ASP A 579 -63.89 10.11 45.83
N THR A 580 -63.65 10.63 44.61
CA THR A 580 -63.24 12.02 44.31
C THR A 580 -62.00 12.48 45.08
N ASP A 581 -61.06 11.55 45.32
CA ASP A 581 -59.80 11.81 46.01
C ASP A 581 -58.61 11.71 45.05
N VAL A 582 -57.49 12.32 45.43
CA VAL A 582 -56.21 12.25 44.71
C VAL A 582 -55.58 10.89 45.00
N VAL A 583 -55.59 9.99 44.01
CA VAL A 583 -55.10 8.61 44.13
C VAL A 583 -53.68 8.43 43.60
N GLY A 584 -53.20 9.37 42.78
CA GLY A 584 -51.90 9.30 42.14
C GLY A 584 -51.46 10.64 41.59
N VAL A 585 -50.21 10.71 41.18
CA VAL A 585 -49.60 11.85 40.49
C VAL A 585 -48.63 11.32 39.44
N GLU A 586 -48.70 11.88 38.23
CA GLU A 586 -47.75 11.56 37.16
C GLU A 586 -46.62 12.59 37.14
N ALA A 587 -45.37 12.12 37.20
CA ALA A 587 -44.18 12.93 37.07
C ALA A 587 -43.86 13.19 35.59
N LEU A 588 -43.91 14.46 35.21
CA LEU A 588 -43.72 14.94 33.85
C LEU A 588 -42.50 15.87 33.81
N ILE A 589 -41.46 15.43 33.13
CA ILE A 589 -40.22 16.19 33.00
C ILE A 589 -40.43 17.52 32.26
N ARG A 590 -39.73 18.57 32.68
CA ARG A 590 -39.62 19.85 32.01
C ARG A 590 -38.16 20.23 31.91
N TRP A 591 -37.82 21.00 30.88
CA TRP A 591 -36.45 21.48 30.70
C TRP A 591 -36.40 23.00 30.74
N ARG A 592 -35.82 23.53 31.81
CA ARG A 592 -35.71 24.96 32.09
C ARG A 592 -34.32 25.45 31.72
N ARG A 593 -34.20 25.92 30.48
CA ARG A 593 -32.97 26.55 30.00
C ARG A 593 -32.88 28.01 30.43
N PRO A 594 -31.72 28.48 30.93
CA PRO A 594 -31.55 29.89 31.29
C PRO A 594 -31.87 30.82 30.12
N GLY A 595 -32.74 31.81 30.35
CA GLY A 595 -33.10 32.82 29.35
C GLY A 595 -34.05 32.36 28.25
N GLN A 596 -34.65 31.16 28.35
CA GLN A 596 -35.62 30.64 27.38
C GLN A 596 -36.95 30.26 28.04
N PRO A 597 -38.05 30.15 27.27
CA PRO A 597 -39.28 29.54 27.73
C PRO A 597 -39.06 28.10 28.24
N LEU A 598 -39.97 27.62 29.08
CA LEU A 598 -39.94 26.24 29.59
C LEU A 598 -40.22 25.27 28.44
N HIS A 599 -39.26 24.40 28.13
CA HIS A 599 -39.39 23.39 27.10
C HIS A 599 -40.23 22.22 27.61
N GLN A 600 -41.22 21.82 26.81
CA GLN A 600 -42.10 20.70 27.07
C GLN A 600 -41.43 19.38 26.63
N PRO A 601 -41.87 18.21 27.12
CA PRO A 601 -41.34 16.91 26.69
C PRO A 601 -41.29 16.74 25.16
N GLY A 602 -42.33 17.19 24.45
CA GLY A 602 -42.38 17.11 22.99
C GLY A 602 -41.27 17.88 22.25
N ASP A 603 -40.62 18.83 22.89
CA ASP A 603 -39.55 19.63 22.29
C ASP A 603 -38.19 18.91 22.29
N PHE A 604 -37.97 17.96 23.21
CA PHE A 604 -36.64 17.37 23.43
C PHE A 604 -36.58 15.87 23.66
N ILE A 605 -37.68 15.19 24.03
CA ILE A 605 -37.66 13.75 24.33
C ILE A 605 -37.26 12.93 23.10
N ALA A 606 -37.81 13.24 21.91
CA ALA A 606 -37.41 12.55 20.68
C ALA A 606 -35.89 12.67 20.43
N VAL A 607 -35.30 13.84 20.66
CA VAL A 607 -33.85 14.05 20.53
C VAL A 607 -33.08 13.28 21.60
N ALA A 608 -33.58 13.23 22.83
CA ALA A 608 -32.96 12.45 23.91
C ALA A 608 -32.97 10.95 23.61
N GLU A 609 -34.04 10.42 23.02
CA GLU A 609 -34.15 9.03 22.59
C GLU A 609 -33.20 8.72 21.43
N GLU A 610 -33.27 9.49 20.35
CA GLU A 610 -32.40 9.32 19.17
C GLU A 610 -30.90 9.42 19.52
N SER A 611 -30.53 10.21 20.54
CA SER A 611 -29.16 10.36 21.01
C SER A 611 -28.75 9.41 22.14
N GLY A 612 -29.67 8.60 22.67
CA GLY A 612 -29.45 7.73 23.82
C GLY A 612 -29.33 8.46 25.17
N LEU A 613 -29.43 9.79 25.20
CA LEU A 613 -29.42 10.59 26.44
C LEU A 613 -30.69 10.39 27.28
N ILE A 614 -31.73 9.78 26.73
CA ILE A 614 -32.94 9.44 27.49
C ILE A 614 -32.67 8.51 28.67
N VAL A 615 -31.65 7.64 28.58
CA VAL A 615 -31.32 6.70 29.66
C VAL A 615 -30.84 7.43 30.92
N PRO A 616 -29.77 8.26 30.89
CA PRO A 616 -29.34 9.00 32.07
C PRO A 616 -30.38 10.05 32.53
N ILE A 617 -31.16 10.62 31.61
CA ILE A 617 -32.27 11.52 31.97
C ILE A 617 -33.35 10.74 32.74
N GLY A 618 -33.75 9.57 32.26
CA GLY A 618 -34.73 8.70 32.91
C GLY A 618 -34.28 8.22 34.29
N THR A 619 -32.99 7.90 34.47
CA THR A 619 -32.43 7.61 35.80
C THR A 619 -32.59 8.82 36.73
N TRP A 620 -32.26 10.03 36.28
CA TRP A 620 -32.47 11.24 37.08
C TRP A 620 -33.95 11.48 37.44
N VAL A 621 -34.87 11.30 36.47
CA VAL A 621 -36.31 11.42 36.69
C VAL A 621 -36.79 10.45 37.78
N LEU A 622 -36.35 9.19 37.74
CA LEU A 622 -36.72 8.18 38.74
C LEU A 622 -36.28 8.59 40.15
N HIS A 623 -35.03 9.02 40.32
CA HIS A 623 -34.53 9.45 41.62
C HIS A 623 -35.29 10.68 42.14
N GLU A 624 -35.52 11.69 41.29
CA GLU A 624 -36.19 12.91 41.71
C GLU A 624 -37.68 12.69 42.01
N ALA A 625 -38.37 11.86 41.21
CA ALA A 625 -39.75 11.47 41.44
C ALA A 625 -39.90 10.68 42.74
N CYS A 626 -39.03 9.69 43.00
CA CYS A 626 -39.05 8.92 44.24
C CYS A 626 -38.75 9.82 45.46
N ARG A 627 -37.78 10.72 45.35
CA ARG A 627 -37.44 11.71 46.40
C ARG A 627 -38.64 12.60 46.73
N GLN A 628 -39.32 13.12 45.71
CA GLN A 628 -40.49 13.98 45.91
C GLN A 628 -41.69 13.20 46.49
N ALA A 629 -41.95 11.99 45.99
CA ALA A 629 -43.00 11.12 46.52
C ALA A 629 -42.77 10.78 48.00
N ALA A 630 -41.54 10.43 48.39
CA ALA A 630 -41.19 10.16 49.78
C ALA A 630 -41.36 11.41 50.67
N HIS A 631 -41.10 12.60 50.13
CA HIS A 631 -41.38 13.85 50.84
C HIS A 631 -42.88 14.03 51.06
N TRP A 632 -43.71 13.85 50.04
CA TRP A 632 -45.17 13.93 50.14
C TRP A 632 -45.77 12.91 51.11
N HIS A 633 -45.26 11.68 51.11
CA HIS A 633 -45.67 10.66 52.09
C HIS A 633 -45.40 11.09 53.54
N ARG A 634 -44.28 11.78 53.79
CA ARG A 634 -43.95 12.31 55.12
C ARG A 634 -44.80 13.54 55.52
N THR A 635 -45.34 14.27 54.54
CA THR A 635 -46.11 15.52 54.77
C THR A 635 -47.62 15.34 54.64
N GLY A 636 -48.13 14.09 54.58
CA GLY A 636 -49.57 13.80 54.67
C GLY A 636 -50.25 13.31 53.38
N TRP A 637 -49.47 12.91 52.37
CA TRP A 637 -49.96 12.22 51.17
C TRP A 637 -49.69 10.71 51.27
N HIS A 638 -50.14 10.07 52.36
CA HIS A 638 -49.74 8.70 52.73
C HIS A 638 -50.12 7.58 51.75
N THR A 639 -51.01 7.84 50.80
CA THR A 639 -51.55 6.84 49.87
C THR A 639 -51.29 7.19 48.40
N VAL A 640 -50.62 8.31 48.13
CA VAL A 640 -50.45 8.78 46.75
C VAL A 640 -49.36 7.99 46.05
N ARG A 641 -49.73 7.49 44.86
CA ARG A 641 -48.86 6.80 43.92
C ARG A 641 -48.13 7.81 43.02
N MET A 642 -46.85 7.60 42.81
CA MET A 642 -46.03 8.35 41.86
C MET A 642 -45.86 7.54 40.58
N ALA A 643 -46.42 8.02 39.48
CA ALA A 643 -46.26 7.41 38.16
C ALA A 643 -45.12 8.07 37.38
N VAL A 644 -44.26 7.26 36.76
CA VAL A 644 -43.10 7.71 35.98
C VAL A 644 -43.07 6.99 34.64
N ASN A 645 -43.02 7.78 33.57
CA ASN A 645 -42.87 7.28 32.20
C ASN A 645 -41.48 6.68 31.95
N VAL A 646 -41.43 5.54 31.25
CA VAL A 646 -40.18 4.87 30.89
C VAL A 646 -40.07 4.75 29.36
N SER A 647 -38.98 5.26 28.81
CA SER A 647 -38.68 5.14 27.38
C SER A 647 -38.34 3.69 26.98
N PRO A 648 -38.69 3.24 25.76
CA PRO A 648 -38.27 1.93 25.24
C PRO A 648 -36.76 1.70 25.32
N LEU A 649 -35.94 2.73 25.07
CA LEU A 649 -34.49 2.61 25.15
C LEU A 649 -33.99 2.43 26.58
N GLN A 650 -34.65 3.05 27.56
CA GLN A 650 -34.32 2.85 28.97
C GLN A 650 -34.67 1.44 29.42
N PHE A 651 -35.82 0.91 28.99
CA PHE A 651 -36.21 -0.47 29.26
C PHE A 651 -35.22 -1.48 28.67
N GLN A 652 -34.80 -1.26 27.43
CA GLN A 652 -33.85 -2.14 26.72
C GLN A 652 -32.39 -1.98 27.19
N SER A 653 -32.07 -0.97 28.00
CA SER A 653 -30.70 -0.71 28.48
C SER A 653 -30.15 -1.80 29.41
N GLY A 654 -31.02 -2.67 29.94
CA GLY A 654 -30.67 -3.68 30.94
C GLY A 654 -30.36 -3.12 32.34
N ARG A 655 -30.50 -1.80 32.55
CA ARG A 655 -30.18 -1.13 33.81
C ARG A 655 -31.41 -0.74 34.64
N LEU A 656 -32.59 -0.73 34.02
CA LEU A 656 -33.81 -0.17 34.62
C LEU A 656 -34.11 -0.73 36.02
N VAL A 657 -34.07 -2.06 36.20
CA VAL A 657 -34.33 -2.72 37.50
C VAL A 657 -33.39 -2.20 38.58
N LYS A 658 -32.10 -2.05 38.25
CA LYS A 658 -31.08 -1.56 39.18
C LYS A 658 -31.30 -0.09 39.52
N ASP A 659 -31.60 0.74 38.52
CA ASP A 659 -31.85 2.17 38.72
C ASP A 659 -33.11 2.41 39.57
N VAL A 660 -34.16 1.61 39.37
CA VAL A 660 -35.39 1.66 40.20
C VAL A 660 -35.11 1.24 41.64
N ALA A 661 -34.38 0.14 41.85
CA ALA A 661 -34.01 -0.32 43.18
C ALA A 661 -33.20 0.75 43.94
N ALA A 662 -32.23 1.38 43.28
CA ALA A 662 -31.43 2.46 43.85
C ALA A 662 -32.29 3.69 44.20
N ALA A 663 -33.19 4.12 43.31
CA ALA A 663 -34.08 5.26 43.57
C ALA A 663 -35.02 5.02 44.77
N LEU A 664 -35.54 3.81 44.93
CA LEU A 664 -36.36 3.42 46.08
C LEU A 664 -35.55 3.39 47.38
N GLU A 665 -34.35 2.79 47.35
CA GLU A 665 -33.45 2.72 48.50
C GLU A 665 -33.03 4.12 48.98
N ASP A 666 -32.58 4.99 48.06
CA ASP A 666 -32.12 6.35 48.37
C ASP A 666 -33.23 7.26 48.93
N SER A 667 -34.46 7.10 48.43
CA SER A 667 -35.59 7.94 48.83
C SER A 667 -36.33 7.43 50.08
N GLY A 668 -36.26 6.12 50.34
CA GLY A 668 -37.07 5.44 51.34
C GLY A 668 -38.56 5.35 50.97
N LEU A 669 -38.92 5.52 49.69
CA LEU A 669 -40.29 5.39 49.24
C LEU A 669 -40.74 3.92 49.32
N PRO A 670 -41.91 3.59 49.91
CA PRO A 670 -42.44 2.24 49.85
C PRO A 670 -42.64 1.82 48.38
N PRO A 671 -42.14 0.65 47.94
CA PRO A 671 -42.14 0.28 46.52
C PRO A 671 -43.51 0.33 45.84
N HIS A 672 -44.57 -0.06 46.53
CA HIS A 672 -45.95 -0.05 46.02
C HIS A 672 -46.48 1.35 45.70
N CYS A 673 -45.83 2.41 46.18
CA CYS A 673 -46.15 3.79 45.87
C CYS A 673 -45.49 4.29 44.58
N LEU A 674 -44.58 3.53 43.97
CA LEU A 674 -44.02 3.82 42.65
C LEU A 674 -44.77 3.02 41.58
N GLU A 675 -45.12 3.69 40.49
CA GLU A 675 -45.69 3.10 39.28
C GLU A 675 -44.82 3.47 38.09
N LEU A 676 -44.47 2.48 37.27
CA LEU A 676 -43.80 2.74 35.99
C LEU A 676 -44.80 2.57 34.85
N GLU A 677 -44.81 3.57 33.97
CA GLU A 677 -45.67 3.60 32.80
C GLU A 677 -44.88 3.12 31.58
N LEU A 678 -45.36 2.05 30.95
CA LEU A 678 -44.74 1.41 29.80
C LEU A 678 -45.68 1.50 28.60
N THR A 679 -45.19 2.01 27.47
CA THR A 679 -45.98 1.95 26.23
C THR A 679 -46.04 0.52 25.69
N GLU A 680 -47.10 0.21 24.93
CA GLU A 680 -47.28 -1.12 24.32
C GLU A 680 -46.06 -1.57 23.50
N SER A 681 -45.46 -0.62 22.77
CA SER A 681 -44.30 -0.87 21.91
C SER A 681 -43.07 -1.43 22.64
N VAL A 682 -42.90 -1.11 23.92
CA VAL A 682 -41.78 -1.60 24.76
C VAL A 682 -41.83 -3.11 24.92
N LEU A 683 -43.03 -3.69 24.88
CA LEU A 683 -43.26 -5.11 25.13
C LEU A 683 -43.09 -5.95 23.85
N MET A 684 -42.88 -5.33 22.68
CA MET A 684 -42.76 -5.99 21.40
C MET A 684 -41.30 -6.20 20.97
N GLY A 685 -41.00 -7.33 20.33
CA GLY A 685 -39.73 -7.61 19.64
C GLY A 685 -38.73 -8.52 20.39
N LYS A 686 -38.71 -8.51 21.74
CA LYS A 686 -37.86 -9.39 22.57
C LYS A 686 -38.60 -9.90 23.81
N GLU A 687 -39.57 -10.76 23.58
CA GLU A 687 -40.57 -11.16 24.58
C GLU A 687 -39.96 -11.75 25.86
N ASP A 688 -39.01 -12.68 25.74
CA ASP A 688 -38.44 -13.36 26.91
C ASP A 688 -37.63 -12.42 27.81
N GLU A 689 -36.87 -11.49 27.21
CA GLU A 689 -36.11 -10.45 27.95
C GLU A 689 -37.06 -9.47 28.66
N ALA A 690 -38.12 -9.05 27.97
CA ALA A 690 -39.13 -8.16 28.54
C ALA A 690 -39.87 -8.82 29.72
N ILE A 691 -40.22 -10.11 29.61
CA ILE A 691 -40.89 -10.86 30.68
C ILE A 691 -40.00 -10.97 31.92
N CYS A 692 -38.70 -11.19 31.74
CA CYS A 692 -37.76 -11.22 32.86
C CYS A 692 -37.69 -9.86 33.55
N THR A 693 -37.52 -8.78 32.76
CA THR A 693 -37.43 -7.42 33.29
C THR A 693 -38.69 -7.01 34.07
N VAL A 694 -39.88 -7.27 33.50
CA VAL A 694 -41.16 -6.99 34.17
C VAL A 694 -41.29 -7.79 35.45
N ARG A 695 -40.94 -9.08 35.44
CA ARG A 695 -40.97 -9.92 36.65
C ARG A 695 -40.06 -9.38 37.74
N ASP A 696 -38.84 -8.96 37.38
CA ASP A 696 -37.88 -8.42 38.32
C ASP A 696 -38.35 -7.09 38.91
N LEU A 697 -38.96 -6.21 38.10
CA LEU A 697 -39.62 -4.99 38.59
C LEU A 697 -40.76 -5.32 39.56
N LYS A 698 -41.63 -6.28 39.24
CA LYS A 698 -42.70 -6.72 40.14
C LYS A 698 -42.17 -7.32 41.45
N ASN A 699 -41.03 -8.02 41.41
CA ASN A 699 -40.38 -8.55 42.61
C ASN A 699 -39.84 -7.44 43.54
N LEU A 700 -39.54 -6.24 43.01
CA LEU A 700 -39.25 -5.07 43.85
C LEU A 700 -40.50 -4.54 44.59
N GLY A 701 -41.70 -4.94 44.16
CA GLY A 701 -42.96 -4.55 44.76
C GLY A 701 -43.57 -3.27 44.20
N ILE A 702 -43.11 -2.81 43.02
CA ILE A 702 -43.69 -1.63 42.34
C ILE A 702 -44.94 -2.00 41.53
N SER A 703 -45.71 -0.98 41.18
CA SER A 703 -46.84 -1.10 40.25
C SER A 703 -46.38 -0.86 38.81
N LEU A 704 -47.03 -1.49 37.85
CA LEU A 704 -46.80 -1.27 36.43
C LEU A 704 -48.12 -0.90 35.74
N SER A 705 -48.07 0.17 34.95
CA SER A 705 -49.17 0.60 34.10
C SER A 705 -48.80 0.50 32.62
N ILE A 706 -49.81 0.26 31.80
CA ILE A 706 -49.68 0.30 30.34
C ILE A 706 -50.19 1.64 29.86
N ASP A 707 -49.33 2.33 29.12
CA ASP A 707 -49.62 3.65 28.55
C ASP A 707 -50.02 3.56 27.07
N ASP A 708 -50.74 4.57 26.58
CA ASP A 708 -51.21 4.72 25.19
C ASP A 708 -51.99 3.53 24.61
N PHE A 709 -52.74 2.81 25.44
CA PHE A 709 -53.43 1.58 25.02
C PHE A 709 -54.50 1.85 23.94
N GLY A 710 -54.45 1.10 22.84
CA GLY A 710 -55.44 1.10 21.76
C GLY A 710 -55.01 1.81 20.47
N THR A 711 -53.86 2.47 20.44
CA THR A 711 -53.34 3.17 19.25
C THR A 711 -52.53 2.28 18.29
N GLY A 712 -52.33 0.99 18.63
CA GLY A 712 -51.52 0.01 17.88
C GLY A 712 -52.13 -1.40 17.76
N TYR A 713 -51.34 -2.40 17.32
CA TYR A 713 -51.76 -3.81 17.17
C TYR A 713 -51.74 -4.56 18.51
N SER A 714 -52.76 -4.37 19.35
CA SER A 714 -52.80 -4.97 20.68
C SER A 714 -52.92 -6.50 20.64
N ASN A 715 -51.88 -7.20 21.11
CA ASN A 715 -51.96 -8.63 21.41
C ASN A 715 -52.35 -8.82 22.88
N LEU A 716 -53.65 -9.04 23.10
CA LEU A 716 -54.29 -9.29 24.39
C LEU A 716 -53.61 -10.39 25.22
N ALA A 717 -52.99 -11.37 24.57
CA ALA A 717 -52.29 -12.44 25.28
C ALA A 717 -51.09 -11.93 26.10
N TYR A 718 -50.49 -10.80 25.72
CA TYR A 718 -49.37 -10.21 26.46
C TYR A 718 -49.83 -9.59 27.77
N LEU A 719 -50.95 -8.87 27.77
CA LEU A 719 -51.50 -8.23 28.97
C LEU A 719 -51.66 -9.22 30.13
N GLN A 720 -52.13 -10.43 29.81
CA GLN A 720 -52.32 -11.49 30.79
C GLN A 720 -50.99 -12.07 31.33
N ARG A 721 -49.94 -12.12 30.50
CA ARG A 721 -48.64 -12.72 30.89
C ARG A 721 -47.83 -11.80 31.80
N PHE A 722 -47.87 -10.50 31.58
CA PHE A 722 -47.00 -9.52 32.26
C PHE A 722 -47.51 -9.07 33.64
N ARG A 723 -48.76 -9.40 34.01
CA ARG A 723 -49.37 -9.03 35.31
C ARG A 723 -49.27 -7.52 35.61
N PHE A 724 -49.66 -6.70 34.65
CA PHE A 724 -49.85 -5.26 34.87
C PHE A 724 -50.92 -5.03 35.94
N ASP A 725 -50.87 -3.86 36.58
CA ASP A 725 -51.83 -3.46 37.61
C ASP A 725 -52.86 -2.46 37.06
N ARG A 726 -52.47 -1.74 36.00
CA ARG A 726 -53.23 -0.61 35.47
C ARG A 726 -53.13 -0.48 33.96
N LEU A 727 -54.18 0.08 33.38
CA LEU A 727 -54.28 0.42 31.97
C LEU A 727 -54.69 1.89 31.84
N LYS A 728 -53.89 2.69 31.13
CA LYS A 728 -54.21 4.07 30.78
C LYS A 728 -54.91 4.10 29.41
N ILE A 729 -56.02 4.83 29.34
CA ILE A 729 -56.81 5.00 28.11
C ILE A 729 -56.38 6.32 27.49
N ASP A 730 -55.81 6.24 26.28
CA ASP A 730 -55.27 7.39 25.57
C ASP A 730 -56.33 8.47 25.31
N ARG A 731 -55.86 9.72 25.34
CA ARG A 731 -56.65 10.92 25.11
C ARG A 731 -57.41 10.89 23.79
N SER A 732 -56.89 10.27 22.72
CA SER A 732 -57.57 10.24 21.42
C SER A 732 -58.96 9.58 21.49
N PHE A 733 -59.12 8.54 22.32
CA PHE A 733 -60.40 7.89 22.55
C PHE A 733 -61.34 8.73 23.41
N ILE A 734 -60.78 9.47 24.38
CA ILE A 734 -61.54 10.38 25.24
C ILE A 734 -62.07 11.60 24.46
N LEU A 735 -61.30 12.13 23.51
CA LEU A 735 -61.77 13.17 22.59
C LEU A 735 -62.92 12.69 21.71
N GLY A 736 -62.87 11.44 21.23
CA GLY A 736 -63.96 10.85 20.46
C GLY A 736 -65.26 10.72 21.25
N LEU A 737 -65.20 10.46 22.57
CA LEU A 737 -66.37 10.46 23.44
C LEU A 737 -67.08 11.82 23.42
N GLU A 738 -66.35 12.93 23.42
CA GLU A 738 -66.89 14.30 23.42
C GLU A 738 -67.59 14.66 22.12
N GLN A 739 -67.11 14.13 20.99
CA GLN A 739 -67.60 14.45 19.65
C GLN A 739 -68.75 13.57 19.16
N GLY A 740 -69.17 12.56 19.94
CA GLY A 740 -70.35 11.73 19.62
C GLY A 740 -70.18 10.77 18.44
N THR A 741 -68.95 10.36 18.13
CA THR A 741 -68.61 9.37 17.09
C THR A 741 -68.67 7.93 17.63
N ASP A 742 -68.17 6.92 16.91
CA ASP A 742 -68.12 5.49 17.35
C ASP A 742 -67.19 5.21 18.56
N ALA A 743 -66.47 6.23 19.06
CA ALA A 743 -65.53 6.13 20.18
C ALA A 743 -66.10 5.61 21.53
N PRO A 744 -67.37 5.82 21.92
CA PRO A 744 -67.93 5.27 23.15
C PRO A 744 -67.88 3.74 23.19
N ALA A 745 -67.99 3.07 22.04
CA ALA A 745 -67.94 1.61 21.97
C ALA A 745 -66.53 1.08 22.29
N ILE A 746 -65.50 1.76 21.80
CA ILE A 746 -64.10 1.40 22.05
C ILE A 746 -63.75 1.58 23.53
N VAL A 747 -64.08 2.75 24.11
CA VAL A 747 -63.81 3.01 25.53
C VAL A 747 -64.55 2.00 26.41
N HIS A 748 -65.81 1.68 26.10
CA HIS A 748 -66.56 0.66 26.83
C HIS A 748 -65.93 -0.73 26.70
N ALA A 749 -65.45 -1.12 25.52
CA ALA A 749 -64.76 -2.39 25.32
C ALA A 749 -63.45 -2.48 26.12
N VAL A 750 -62.64 -1.41 26.12
CA VAL A 750 -61.40 -1.32 26.89
C VAL A 750 -61.67 -1.43 28.39
N LEU A 751 -62.69 -0.72 28.90
CA LEU A 751 -63.09 -0.79 30.31
C LEU A 751 -63.56 -2.20 30.70
N GLN A 752 -64.35 -2.86 29.85
CA GLN A 752 -64.78 -4.25 30.11
C GLN A 752 -63.60 -5.22 30.09
N MET A 753 -62.68 -5.08 29.14
CA MET A 753 -61.49 -5.91 29.07
C MET A 753 -60.62 -5.75 30.33
N ALA A 754 -60.35 -4.51 30.74
CA ALA A 754 -59.57 -4.22 31.94
C ALA A 754 -60.17 -4.90 33.18
N ARG A 755 -61.50 -4.86 33.34
CA ARG A 755 -62.21 -5.57 34.42
C ARG A 755 -61.98 -7.09 34.39
N HIS A 756 -62.06 -7.72 33.23
CA HIS A 756 -61.84 -9.18 33.11
C HIS A 756 -60.38 -9.57 33.40
N LEU A 757 -59.44 -8.65 33.17
CA LEU A 757 -58.01 -8.84 33.46
C LEU A 757 -57.63 -8.37 34.87
N ASN A 758 -58.58 -7.90 35.68
CA ASN A 758 -58.35 -7.28 37.00
C ASN A 758 -57.37 -6.10 36.98
N LEU A 759 -57.40 -5.31 35.90
CA LEU A 759 -56.63 -4.08 35.76
C LEU A 759 -57.46 -2.88 36.21
N ARG A 760 -56.86 -1.95 36.95
CA ARG A 760 -57.47 -0.63 37.18
C ARG A 760 -57.36 0.24 35.93
N THR A 761 -58.32 1.11 35.69
CA THR A 761 -58.30 1.97 34.49
C THR A 761 -58.11 3.44 34.83
N THR A 762 -57.23 4.11 34.11
CA THR A 762 -57.05 5.57 34.20
C THR A 762 -57.36 6.20 32.84
N ALA A 763 -58.30 7.13 32.77
CA ALA A 763 -58.62 7.84 31.53
C ALA A 763 -57.87 9.17 31.45
N GLU A 764 -57.22 9.43 30.31
CA GLU A 764 -56.38 10.60 30.11
C GLU A 764 -57.02 11.70 29.27
N GLY A 765 -56.52 12.93 29.44
CA GLY A 765 -56.90 14.06 28.60
C GLY A 765 -58.32 14.56 28.85
N ILE A 766 -58.85 14.39 30.05
CA ILE A 766 -60.19 14.88 30.42
C ILE A 766 -60.17 16.41 30.53
N GLU A 767 -60.94 17.10 29.69
CA GLU A 767 -60.97 18.57 29.65
C GLU A 767 -62.22 19.20 30.29
N ASN A 768 -63.31 18.43 30.45
CA ASN A 768 -64.56 18.92 31.01
C ASN A 768 -65.24 17.94 31.98
N ALA A 769 -66.14 18.47 32.81
CA ALA A 769 -66.88 17.72 33.83
C ALA A 769 -67.85 16.68 33.23
N SER A 770 -68.43 16.96 32.05
CA SER A 770 -69.35 16.03 31.39
C SER A 770 -68.67 14.73 30.96
N THR A 771 -67.43 14.80 30.49
CA THR A 771 -66.62 13.63 30.13
C THR A 771 -66.27 12.81 31.36
N ALA A 772 -65.87 13.47 32.46
CA ALA A 772 -65.63 12.81 33.74
C ALA A 772 -66.89 12.04 34.22
N ALA A 773 -68.06 12.69 34.23
CA ALA A 773 -69.31 12.05 34.66
C ALA A 773 -69.69 10.83 33.81
N ARG A 774 -69.46 10.91 32.48
CA ARG A 774 -69.71 9.78 31.57
C ARG A 774 -68.75 8.62 31.85
N LEU A 775 -67.46 8.90 32.07
CA LEU A 775 -66.48 7.87 32.40
C LEU A 775 -66.78 7.22 33.77
N THR A 776 -67.24 7.99 34.75
CA THR A 776 -67.74 7.45 36.03
C THR A 776 -68.92 6.52 35.81
N ALA A 777 -69.89 6.91 34.97
CA ALA A 777 -71.06 6.07 34.66
C ALA A 777 -70.70 4.78 33.91
N MET A 778 -69.69 4.83 33.04
CA MET A 778 -69.12 3.64 32.38
C MET A 778 -68.29 2.78 33.34
N GLY A 779 -67.96 3.32 34.52
CA GLY A 779 -67.22 2.69 35.60
C GLY A 779 -65.72 2.60 35.35
N CYS A 780 -65.13 3.68 34.83
CA CYS A 780 -63.69 3.95 34.88
C CYS A 780 -63.27 4.23 36.33
N ASP A 781 -62.11 3.74 36.77
CA ASP A 781 -61.65 3.90 38.15
C ASP A 781 -61.03 5.28 38.42
N GLU A 782 -60.16 5.74 37.52
CA GLU A 782 -59.33 6.93 37.72
C GLU A 782 -59.35 7.84 36.48
N ALA A 783 -59.04 9.11 36.69
CA ALA A 783 -59.13 10.17 35.69
C ALA A 783 -57.98 11.17 35.82
N GLN A 784 -57.42 11.59 34.68
CA GLN A 784 -56.36 12.59 34.59
C GLN A 784 -56.65 13.55 33.43
N GLY A 785 -56.45 14.85 33.66
CA GLY A 785 -56.63 15.84 32.60
C GLY A 785 -56.74 17.28 33.11
N TYR A 786 -56.81 18.20 32.15
CA TYR A 786 -56.83 19.65 32.42
C TYR A 786 -58.10 20.13 33.10
N HIS A 787 -59.17 19.32 33.10
CA HIS A 787 -60.35 19.57 33.91
C HIS A 787 -60.01 19.75 35.39
N TYR A 788 -59.08 18.94 35.91
CA TYR A 788 -58.66 18.97 37.32
C TYR A 788 -57.48 19.91 37.54
N ALA A 789 -56.37 19.62 36.84
CA ALA A 789 -55.18 20.45 36.86
C ALA A 789 -54.31 20.19 35.62
N ARG A 790 -53.66 21.25 35.14
CA ARG A 790 -52.47 21.13 34.29
C ARG A 790 -51.32 20.57 35.14
N PRO A 791 -50.24 20.04 34.54
CA PRO A 791 -49.04 19.69 35.27
C PRO A 791 -48.48 20.90 36.02
N LEU A 792 -48.18 20.73 37.31
CA LEU A 792 -47.77 21.80 38.22
C LEU A 792 -46.44 21.48 38.90
N PRO A 793 -45.58 22.47 39.20
CA PRO A 793 -44.46 22.28 40.13
C PRO A 793 -44.98 21.79 41.49
N ALA A 794 -44.18 21.00 42.22
CA ALA A 794 -44.60 20.40 43.50
C ALA A 794 -45.24 21.40 44.50
N PRO A 795 -44.65 22.59 44.77
CA PRO A 795 -45.25 23.55 45.70
C PRO A 795 -46.61 24.10 45.25
N ALA A 796 -46.86 24.14 43.93
CA ALA A 796 -48.15 24.57 43.40
C ALA A 796 -49.20 23.45 43.47
N LEU A 797 -48.77 22.18 43.30
CA LEU A 797 -49.64 21.04 43.47
C LEU A 797 -50.11 20.88 44.93
N ASP A 798 -49.22 21.12 45.90
CA ASP A 798 -49.58 21.09 47.32
C ASP A 798 -50.74 22.06 47.64
N ARG A 799 -50.62 23.32 47.19
CA ARG A 799 -51.68 24.34 47.34
C ARG A 799 -52.96 23.97 46.59
N TRP A 800 -52.82 23.39 45.39
CA TRP A 800 -53.97 22.94 44.61
C TRP A 800 -54.74 21.83 45.35
N ARG A 801 -54.05 20.86 45.95
CA ARG A 801 -54.70 19.77 46.71
C ARG A 801 -55.49 20.30 47.90
N GLU A 802 -54.93 21.23 48.66
CA GLU A 802 -55.63 21.84 49.80
C GLU A 802 -56.96 22.47 49.36
N ALA A 803 -56.96 23.21 48.25
CA ALA A 803 -58.17 23.81 47.69
C ALA A 803 -59.15 22.76 47.13
N PHE A 804 -58.63 21.72 46.47
CA PHE A 804 -59.44 20.64 45.89
C PHE A 804 -60.18 19.84 46.97
N LEU A 805 -59.50 19.48 48.07
CA LEU A 805 -60.13 18.78 49.19
C LEU A 805 -61.21 19.64 49.87
N GLN A 806 -60.99 20.94 50.02
CA GLN A 806 -62.01 21.85 50.56
C GLN A 806 -63.27 21.92 49.71
N GLN A 807 -63.15 21.84 48.38
CA GLN A 807 -64.30 21.83 47.46
C GLN A 807 -65.05 20.50 47.45
N ALA A 808 -64.37 19.38 47.69
CA ALA A 808 -64.99 18.05 47.77
C ALA A 808 -65.75 17.81 49.10
N THR A 809 -65.53 18.64 50.12
CA THR A 809 -66.16 18.50 51.45
C THR A 809 -67.42 19.36 51.61
N VAL A 810 -67.83 20.12 50.58
CA VAL A 810 -69.04 20.95 50.51
C VAL A 810 -70.01 20.32 49.52
#